data_AF-A0A1Z4N0P4-F1
#
_entry.id   AF-A0A1Z4N0P4-F1
#
_cell.length_a   1.000
_cell.length_b   1.000
_cell.length_c   1.000
_cell.angle_alpha   90.00
_cell.angle_beta   90.00
_cell.angle_gamma   90.00
#
_symmetry.space_group_name_H-M   'P 1'
#
loop_
_entity.id
_entity.type
_entity.pdbx_description
1 polymer ?
#
loop_
_entity_poly.entity_id
_entity_poly.type
_entity_poly.pdbx_seq_one_letter_code
_entity_poly.pdbx_strand_id
1 'polypeptide(L)'
;MAKKSKAAKASDEYQQLSLLDIENTANAESSDEDWLSGDFGFDSDGDRTIETKQQLLTLKLLQEAITAQNPDDIVMADFAQYVLPNLLKIAIGVTAKGGKFFDEIDQQREAAGKTKVRRDNAADQSLNTHLLNGLFPANLIEKRLENLDTTIRRVVKERERRLVIAGFILHDFEKFPDVPENCRKLALAEHRQIIDEKVKQLGLNKFINPDNPEDYKEYLDDLLCLAYNAQRRWDTNWNFSEFGLNPVLKDRTLRCLADLTCLADSLASIVKHPQDAENPRLQEIIHNLSDGQLKFTYHRIAENRGVLTNVVNNAVIQAYTNLNTNEQIYYEPLLYLPTGVIYLTARNAPSLSTKDLPDLVVNNIKSLCQGQLKLRQTGFGRDGKGMKYAEYYNLFFDSPGLMEVALDATLRILSSTKPSVAKSRSENLVKFQQQGVLPAEFDFKFTDDIRIDQIAEFGDLVSRKIWDEAVNRIEAIRKKDKKLPAIPAFDLTHKVAEFWNLTEYLPEIRHIQRINESLKENKLKGNTGGVPYEWYYLAAKYLEAHPGVEDVREICQQVIEYLTGLISPILSQYQLPDGWDDLRQWVSRVVMLPNTNQQSSSETQTENFLNELSNYNAAKKPGRGRQLICSISHSAYTVTEQMESAVLFTPQVYTNKQMLGGSNAKRNISSIAGVEMMLRQILMNQTQAVGKRFEDGKYRYLYFYPTYYFTPETNKFLQKAYSGVAQTRFDTSIRNHFISKDFQANLDKENYQNVDSFLIDENLDNEKDRTFKLTYPEDQPLTFYFMALPPGRDSTDTESWVMPTWLAFAFPMILDVKTVVSESPIPPFNDGAEFEESVFLDSAPHAFRALVKRDRFRLDYILEGWQENGIQYPAPLNVLTAAYAIHLDVNARQGKSGYDANWGRFSELAKDLETSPLYVFYYLNRWARNQGVESARVEKIRLYTYHFYPCFDPYAKFDYTKEELIVGEESSLNHPKKLTELYRRFYRANKRYNPKANAVLKPIDIASETILKAELSVFRGETLVTAVAAEVFKLMDRVHSSTAEGRWVMSKREEERQAILDFAQYFVVEVFEKSFAGDRARLAGRQLNLIRDTCEFIYRLEDDKENIEKNQKSPESDNQ
;
A
#
# COMPACT_ATOMS: atom_id res chain seq x y z
N MET A 1 -17.55 -64.63 -9.96
CA MET A 1 -18.65 -65.12 -10.84
C MET A 1 -19.83 -64.18 -10.70
N ALA A 2 -20.36 -63.65 -11.80
CA ALA A 2 -21.56 -62.81 -11.78
C ALA A 2 -22.81 -63.61 -11.37
N LYS A 3 -23.58 -63.08 -10.40
CA LYS A 3 -24.97 -63.38 -9.98
C LYS A 3 -25.21 -62.53 -8.70
N LYS A 4 -26.36 -61.93 -8.37
CA LYS A 4 -27.73 -61.89 -8.89
C LYS A 4 -28.54 -60.87 -8.03
N SER A 5 -29.65 -60.37 -8.60
CA SER A 5 -30.98 -60.05 -7.99
C SER A 5 -31.23 -58.89 -7.00
N LYS A 6 -32.04 -57.93 -7.50
CA LYS A 6 -33.39 -57.46 -7.07
C LYS A 6 -33.73 -57.20 -5.58
N ALA A 7 -34.13 -55.93 -5.36
CA ALA A 7 -35.41 -55.43 -4.80
C ALA A 7 -35.66 -55.37 -3.26
N ALA A 8 -35.68 -54.10 -2.79
CA ALA A 8 -36.74 -53.38 -2.07
C ALA A 8 -37.17 -53.74 -0.62
N LYS A 9 -36.82 -52.80 0.27
CA LYS A 9 -37.58 -52.12 1.36
C LYS A 9 -38.19 -52.92 2.52
N ALA A 10 -37.79 -52.55 3.76
CA ALA A 10 -38.61 -51.71 4.66
C ALA A 10 -37.82 -51.22 5.91
N SER A 11 -38.11 -49.96 6.31
CA SER A 11 -38.12 -49.29 7.63
C SER A 11 -36.96 -49.51 8.63
N ASP A 12 -36.57 -48.58 9.49
CA ASP A 12 -36.88 -47.19 9.79
C ASP A 12 -35.75 -46.80 10.76
N GLU A 13 -35.00 -45.71 10.52
CA GLU A 13 -34.23 -45.09 11.60
C GLU A 13 -33.87 -43.64 11.27
N TYR A 14 -34.03 -42.80 12.29
CA TYR A 14 -33.70 -41.38 12.37
C TYR A 14 -32.30 -41.05 11.83
N GLN A 15 -32.16 -39.98 11.04
CA GLN A 15 -30.87 -39.33 10.86
C GLN A 15 -30.96 -37.82 10.59
N GLN A 16 -30.06 -37.13 11.31
CA GLN A 16 -29.73 -35.70 11.26
C GLN A 16 -29.43 -35.20 9.84
N LEU A 17 -29.89 -33.98 9.58
CA LEU A 17 -29.65 -33.19 8.39
C LEU A 17 -28.16 -32.82 8.23
N SER A 18 -27.54 -33.31 7.16
CA SER A 18 -26.25 -32.83 6.65
C SER A 18 -26.50 -31.70 5.65
N LEU A 19 -25.76 -30.61 5.83
CA LEU A 19 -25.95 -29.28 5.26
C LEU A 19 -24.97 -29.06 4.10
N LEU A 20 -24.97 -29.95 3.11
CA LEU A 20 -24.12 -29.88 1.94
C LEU A 20 -24.82 -30.49 0.73
N ASP A 21 -25.66 -29.70 0.06
CA ASP A 21 -25.97 -29.88 -1.36
C ASP A 21 -26.06 -28.48 -1.99
N ILE A 22 -25.02 -28.13 -2.74
CA ILE A 22 -24.95 -26.91 -3.56
C ILE A 22 -25.59 -27.27 -4.90
N GLU A 23 -26.78 -26.72 -5.16
CA GLU A 23 -27.42 -26.80 -6.46
C GLU A 23 -26.63 -25.97 -7.50
N ASN A 24 -26.16 -26.66 -8.53
CA ASN A 24 -25.63 -26.06 -9.75
C ASN A 24 -26.75 -25.34 -10.52
N THR A 25 -26.77 -24.02 -10.48
CA THR A 25 -27.50 -23.21 -11.47
C THR A 25 -26.49 -22.56 -12.41
N ALA A 26 -26.33 -23.18 -13.58
CA ALA A 26 -25.71 -22.58 -14.74
C ALA A 26 -26.59 -21.42 -15.25
N ASN A 27 -26.01 -20.24 -15.44
CA ASN A 27 -26.54 -19.23 -16.34
C ASN A 27 -25.39 -18.39 -16.92
N ALA A 28 -25.31 -18.46 -18.25
CA ALA A 28 -24.48 -17.74 -19.21
C ALA A 28 -23.71 -16.50 -18.70
N GLU A 29 -22.41 -16.69 -18.49
CA GLU A 29 -21.41 -15.64 -18.62
C GLU A 29 -20.96 -15.58 -20.09
N SER A 30 -21.15 -14.44 -20.74
CA SER A 30 -20.57 -14.17 -22.06
C SER A 30 -19.59 -13.02 -21.94
N SER A 31 -18.39 -13.28 -22.46
CA SER A 31 -17.28 -12.39 -22.85
C SER A 31 -16.58 -11.59 -21.74
N ASP A 32 -15.50 -12.19 -21.22
CA ASP A 32 -14.28 -11.51 -20.73
C ASP A 32 -13.06 -12.47 -20.84
N GLU A 33 -13.06 -13.37 -21.83
CA GLU A 33 -12.07 -14.46 -21.94
C GLU A 33 -10.74 -14.08 -22.63
N ASP A 34 -10.56 -12.85 -23.11
CA ASP A 34 -9.38 -12.46 -23.90
C ASP A 34 -8.21 -11.86 -23.09
N TRP A 35 -8.30 -11.83 -21.76
CA TRP A 35 -7.27 -11.21 -20.88
C TRP A 35 -6.14 -12.15 -20.43
N LEU A 36 -6.19 -13.43 -20.81
CA LEU A 36 -5.30 -14.48 -20.27
C LEU A 36 -3.98 -14.69 -21.04
N SER A 37 -3.67 -13.87 -22.05
CA SER A 37 -2.49 -14.03 -22.91
C SER A 37 -1.33 -13.08 -22.57
N GLY A 38 -1.09 -12.83 -21.29
CA GLY A 38 0.23 -12.35 -20.85
C GLY A 38 1.27 -13.44 -21.10
N ASP A 39 2.38 -13.09 -21.75
CA ASP A 39 3.48 -14.02 -22.05
C ASP A 39 4.20 -14.44 -20.75
N PHE A 40 3.67 -15.47 -20.10
CA PHE A 40 4.21 -16.03 -18.87
C PHE A 40 5.22 -17.13 -19.21
N GLY A 41 6.42 -16.68 -19.58
CA GLY A 41 7.52 -17.50 -20.07
C GLY A 41 8.04 -18.55 -19.07
N PHE A 42 7.52 -19.77 -19.22
CA PHE A 42 8.22 -21.00 -18.86
C PHE A 42 8.57 -21.76 -20.15
N ASP A 43 9.89 -21.78 -20.44
CA ASP A 43 10.65 -22.58 -21.42
C ASP A 43 10.50 -22.31 -22.93
N SER A 44 11.36 -21.44 -23.46
CA SER A 44 12.34 -21.77 -24.52
C SER A 44 13.39 -20.66 -24.60
N ASP A 45 14.55 -20.95 -25.19
CA ASP A 45 15.77 -20.14 -25.35
C ASP A 45 15.57 -18.71 -25.92
N GLY A 46 14.87 -17.85 -25.17
CA GLY A 46 14.82 -16.42 -25.40
C GLY A 46 15.95 -15.74 -24.66
N ASP A 47 16.70 -14.92 -25.37
CA ASP A 47 17.87 -14.15 -24.94
C ASP A 47 17.53 -13.19 -23.79
N ARG A 48 17.36 -13.74 -22.58
CA ARG A 48 17.23 -13.00 -21.31
C ARG A 48 18.63 -12.62 -20.86
N THR A 49 19.25 -11.75 -21.64
CA THR A 49 20.48 -11.05 -21.28
C THR A 49 20.24 -10.35 -19.94
N ILE A 50 21.22 -10.50 -19.05
CA ILE A 50 21.30 -9.77 -17.79
C ILE A 50 21.15 -8.30 -18.15
N GLU A 51 20.04 -7.66 -17.75
CA GLU A 51 19.89 -6.22 -17.92
C GLU A 51 21.07 -5.56 -17.21
N THR A 52 21.95 -4.95 -18.01
CA THR A 52 22.97 -4.00 -17.54
C THR A 52 22.34 -3.11 -16.48
N LYS A 53 22.98 -2.92 -15.32
CA LYS A 53 22.50 -2.07 -14.20
C LYS A 53 21.88 -0.78 -14.76
N GLN A 54 20.55 -0.78 -14.89
CA GLN A 54 19.81 0.38 -15.34
C GLN A 54 19.88 1.42 -14.21
N GLN A 55 19.91 2.70 -14.58
CA GLN A 55 19.83 3.77 -13.59
C GLN A 55 18.54 3.62 -12.77
N LEU A 56 18.63 3.77 -11.44
CA LEU A 56 17.47 3.75 -10.55
C LEU A 56 16.35 4.66 -11.09
N LEU A 57 15.15 4.10 -11.26
CA LEU A 57 14.01 4.87 -11.76
C LEU A 57 13.66 5.99 -10.79
N THR A 58 13.71 5.71 -9.50
CA THR A 58 13.53 6.70 -8.43
C THR A 58 14.53 7.85 -8.49
N LEU A 59 15.81 7.56 -8.79
CA LEU A 59 16.82 8.59 -9.02
C LEU A 59 16.45 9.47 -10.21
N LYS A 60 16.07 8.87 -11.34
CA LYS A 60 15.63 9.60 -12.54
C LYS A 60 14.45 10.51 -12.22
N LEU A 61 13.40 9.98 -11.60
CA LEU A 61 12.20 10.75 -11.24
C LEU A 61 12.51 11.91 -10.30
N LEU A 62 13.42 11.72 -9.34
CA LEU A 62 13.83 12.77 -8.41
C LEU A 62 14.69 13.85 -9.11
N GLN A 63 15.59 13.46 -10.02
CA GLN A 63 16.35 14.41 -10.85
C GLN A 63 15.42 15.28 -11.70
N GLU A 64 14.40 14.68 -12.31
CA GLU A 64 13.38 15.40 -13.06
C GLU A 64 12.58 16.35 -12.17
N ALA A 65 12.20 15.91 -10.97
CA ALA A 65 11.46 16.74 -10.02
C ALA A 65 12.27 17.95 -9.53
N ILE A 66 13.57 17.76 -9.23
CA ILE A 66 14.49 18.85 -8.87
C ILE A 66 14.59 19.87 -10.01
N THR A 67 14.82 19.39 -11.23
CA THR A 67 14.96 20.25 -12.43
C THR A 67 13.66 21.01 -12.71
N ALA A 68 12.51 20.34 -12.63
CA ALA A 68 11.20 20.96 -12.87
C ALA A 68 10.80 21.97 -11.79
N GLN A 69 11.31 21.85 -10.56
CA GLN A 69 11.07 22.81 -9.49
C GLN A 69 12.06 23.97 -9.48
N ASN A 70 13.28 23.75 -10.00
CA ASN A 70 14.35 24.73 -10.04
C ASN A 70 14.79 24.97 -11.49
N PRO A 71 13.91 25.52 -12.36
CA PRO A 71 14.28 25.84 -13.73
C PRO A 71 15.43 26.85 -13.74
N ASP A 72 16.36 26.65 -14.67
CA ASP A 72 17.55 27.51 -14.89
C ASP A 72 18.53 27.61 -13.71
N ASP A 73 18.45 26.68 -12.74
CA ASP A 73 19.30 26.65 -11.56
C ASP A 73 20.44 25.63 -11.70
N ILE A 74 21.58 26.10 -12.23
CA ILE A 74 22.74 25.23 -12.50
C ILE A 74 23.27 24.52 -11.24
N VAL A 75 23.18 25.16 -10.07
CA VAL A 75 23.66 24.56 -8.82
C VAL A 75 22.78 23.38 -8.45
N MET A 76 21.46 23.49 -8.55
CA MET A 76 20.57 22.37 -8.25
C MET A 76 20.64 21.27 -9.30
N ALA A 77 20.88 21.61 -10.57
CA ALA A 77 21.15 20.64 -11.63
C ALA A 77 22.42 19.83 -11.35
N ASP A 78 23.52 20.49 -10.98
CA ASP A 78 24.78 19.85 -10.63
C ASP A 78 24.66 19.01 -9.35
N PHE A 79 23.89 19.46 -8.35
CA PHE A 79 23.59 18.65 -7.16
C PHE A 79 22.88 17.34 -7.54
N ALA A 80 21.85 17.43 -8.38
CA ALA A 80 21.09 16.29 -8.86
C ALA A 80 21.95 15.32 -9.69
N GLN A 81 22.92 15.83 -10.44
CA GLN A 81 23.83 15.03 -11.26
C GLN A 81 24.97 14.38 -10.47
N TYR A 82 25.65 15.13 -9.61
CA TYR A 82 26.90 14.69 -8.99
C TYR A 82 26.73 14.14 -7.57
N VAL A 83 25.80 14.69 -6.79
CA VAL A 83 25.68 14.40 -5.36
C VAL A 83 24.57 13.39 -5.07
N LEU A 84 23.38 13.64 -5.63
CA LEU A 84 22.20 12.84 -5.37
C LEU A 84 22.37 11.32 -5.60
N PRO A 85 22.99 10.84 -6.71
CA PRO A 85 23.15 9.40 -6.93
C PRO A 85 23.97 8.70 -5.84
N ASN A 86 25.03 9.37 -5.38
CA ASN A 86 25.90 8.83 -4.34
C ASN A 86 25.22 8.88 -2.97
N LEU A 87 24.50 9.98 -2.69
CA LEU A 87 23.76 10.16 -1.45
C LEU A 87 22.71 9.05 -1.25
N LEU A 88 21.84 8.83 -2.25
CA LEU A 88 20.77 7.82 -2.18
C LEU A 88 21.31 6.40 -1.95
N LYS A 89 22.51 6.12 -2.50
CA LYS A 89 23.18 4.83 -2.35
C LYS A 89 23.74 4.61 -0.94
N ILE A 90 24.38 5.63 -0.34
CA ILE A 90 25.09 5.48 0.93
C ILE A 90 24.12 5.53 2.13
N ALA A 91 23.08 6.35 2.05
CA ALA A 91 22.17 6.62 3.16
C ALA A 91 20.90 5.74 3.19
N ILE A 92 20.81 4.73 2.32
CA ILE A 92 19.66 3.81 2.26
C ILE A 92 19.45 3.05 3.60
N GLY A 93 18.24 3.17 4.15
CA GLY A 93 17.86 2.52 5.40
C GLY A 93 18.62 3.02 6.64
N VAL A 94 19.39 4.11 6.51
CA VAL A 94 20.13 4.74 7.60
C VAL A 94 19.24 5.75 8.30
N THR A 95 19.21 5.72 9.63
CA THR A 95 18.42 6.65 10.45
C THR A 95 19.26 7.88 10.82
N ALA A 96 18.77 9.08 10.50
CA ALA A 96 19.30 10.33 11.06
C ALA A 96 18.76 10.56 12.48
N LYS A 97 17.45 10.32 12.67
CA LYS A 97 16.73 10.39 13.95
C LYS A 97 15.94 9.09 14.15
N GLY A 98 15.68 8.74 15.42
CA GLY A 98 14.98 7.51 15.77
C GLY A 98 15.87 6.27 15.68
N GLY A 99 15.27 5.14 15.30
CA GLY A 99 15.96 3.85 15.13
C GLY A 99 16.47 3.21 16.42
N LYS A 100 17.38 2.25 16.26
CA LYS A 100 18.09 1.48 17.30
C LYS A 100 18.75 2.35 18.35
N PHE A 101 19.16 3.57 17.99
CA PHE A 101 19.77 4.53 18.90
C PHE A 101 18.93 4.79 20.16
N PHE A 102 17.60 4.86 20.02
CA PHE A 102 16.72 5.04 21.19
C PHE A 102 16.62 3.79 22.05
N ASP A 103 16.68 2.60 21.44
CA ASP A 103 16.69 1.34 22.19
C ASP A 103 17.98 1.19 22.98
N GLU A 104 19.13 1.52 22.38
CA GLU A 104 20.44 1.50 23.04
C GLU A 104 20.50 2.48 24.21
N ILE A 105 20.02 3.71 24.03
CA ILE A 105 19.98 4.68 25.12
C ILE A 105 19.04 4.22 26.23
N ASP A 106 17.88 3.69 25.90
CA ASP A 106 16.93 3.21 26.90
C ASP A 106 17.49 2.01 27.65
N GLN A 107 18.17 1.07 27.00
CA GLN A 107 18.89 -0.03 27.64
C GLN A 107 20.01 0.47 28.57
N GLN A 108 20.82 1.44 28.12
CA GLN A 108 21.87 2.04 28.93
C GLN A 108 21.29 2.77 30.15
N ARG A 109 20.16 3.47 29.99
CA ARG A 109 19.47 4.17 31.07
C ARG A 109 18.85 3.21 32.07
N GLU A 110 18.20 2.15 31.58
CA GLU A 110 17.63 1.10 32.42
C GLU A 110 18.73 0.39 33.23
N ALA A 111 19.85 0.04 32.61
CA ALA A 111 21.03 -0.49 33.29
C ALA A 111 21.60 0.48 34.35
N ALA A 112 21.47 1.80 34.13
CA ALA A 112 21.85 2.84 35.06
C ALA A 112 20.74 3.22 36.07
N GLY A 113 19.60 2.52 36.11
CA GLY A 113 18.47 2.81 36.99
C GLY A 113 17.75 4.13 36.71
N LYS A 114 17.88 4.67 35.49
CA LYS A 114 17.27 5.94 35.04
C LYS A 114 16.00 5.67 34.24
N THR A 115 15.09 6.63 34.24
CA THR A 115 13.90 6.60 33.38
C THR A 115 14.26 6.69 31.90
N LYS A 116 13.45 6.06 31.06
CA LYS A 116 13.56 6.13 29.58
C LYS A 116 13.53 7.57 29.06
N VAL A 117 14.04 7.76 27.85
CA VAL A 117 14.11 9.09 27.20
C VAL A 117 12.70 9.60 26.88
N ARG A 118 12.49 10.93 26.92
CA ARG A 118 11.30 11.55 26.32
C ARG A 118 11.18 11.15 24.85
N ARG A 119 9.97 10.76 24.44
CA ARG A 119 9.69 10.20 23.11
C ARG A 119 9.32 11.23 22.04
N ASP A 120 9.27 12.51 22.39
CA ASP A 120 8.92 13.61 21.48
C ASP A 120 9.84 13.71 20.24
N ASN A 121 11.06 13.14 20.32
CA ASN A 121 12.04 13.09 19.23
C ASN A 121 12.44 11.66 18.84
N ALA A 122 11.64 10.66 19.26
CA ALA A 122 11.93 9.25 18.98
C ALA A 122 11.46 8.81 17.59
N ALA A 123 10.75 9.67 16.84
CA ALA A 123 10.23 9.36 15.52
C ALA A 123 11.34 9.18 14.50
N ASP A 124 11.26 8.08 13.75
CA ASP A 124 12.22 7.73 12.71
C ASP A 124 12.24 8.77 11.59
N GLN A 125 13.46 9.14 11.19
CA GLN A 125 13.73 9.92 10.00
C GLN A 125 14.97 9.36 9.28
N SER A 126 14.85 9.03 8.00
CA SER A 126 15.99 8.53 7.22
C SER A 126 17.01 9.66 6.99
N LEU A 127 18.27 9.28 6.82
CA LEU A 127 19.34 10.24 6.55
C LEU A 127 19.16 10.93 5.20
N ASN A 128 18.69 10.22 4.18
CA ASN A 128 18.28 10.81 2.90
C ASN A 128 17.22 11.89 3.12
N THR A 129 16.12 11.56 3.79
CA THR A 129 15.03 12.52 4.00
C THR A 129 15.48 13.69 4.87
N HIS A 130 16.25 13.50 5.94
CA HIS A 130 16.77 14.59 6.77
C HIS A 130 17.56 15.61 5.94
N LEU A 131 18.46 15.12 5.08
CA LEU A 131 19.27 15.98 4.21
C LEU A 131 18.44 16.64 3.11
N LEU A 132 17.55 15.92 2.44
CA LEU A 132 16.73 16.50 1.37
C LEU A 132 15.66 17.47 1.91
N ASN A 133 15.01 17.14 3.04
CA ASN A 133 14.02 17.99 3.70
C ASN A 133 14.62 19.24 4.32
N GLY A 134 15.94 19.26 4.61
CA GLY A 134 16.64 20.48 4.99
C GLY A 134 17.09 21.30 3.79
N LEU A 135 17.69 20.63 2.79
CA LEU A 135 18.29 21.28 1.62
C LEU A 135 17.26 22.01 0.76
N PHE A 136 16.21 21.32 0.32
CA PHE A 136 15.27 21.89 -0.65
C PHE A 136 14.55 23.15 -0.14
N PRO A 137 13.97 23.19 1.08
CA PRO A 137 13.33 24.42 1.52
C PRO A 137 14.34 25.53 1.84
N ALA A 138 15.55 25.19 2.34
CA ALA A 138 16.60 26.19 2.51
C ALA A 138 17.04 26.80 1.17
N ASN A 139 17.09 25.99 0.12
CA ASN A 139 17.36 26.42 -1.25
C ASN A 139 16.29 27.38 -1.78
N LEU A 140 15.00 27.04 -1.62
CA LEU A 140 13.89 27.91 -2.03
C LEU A 140 13.91 29.25 -1.27
N ILE A 141 14.20 29.21 0.03
CA ILE A 141 14.37 30.41 0.84
C ILE A 141 15.56 31.24 0.34
N GLU A 142 16.70 30.62 0.07
CA GLU A 142 17.89 31.32 -0.42
C GLU A 142 17.63 32.02 -1.76
N LYS A 143 16.95 31.37 -2.71
CA LYS A 143 16.49 31.98 -3.97
C LYS A 143 15.54 33.14 -3.73
N ARG A 144 14.64 33.04 -2.74
CA ARG A 144 13.78 34.15 -2.35
C ARG A 144 14.60 35.32 -1.81
N LEU A 145 15.62 35.05 -1.01
CA LEU A 145 16.52 36.06 -0.44
C LEU A 145 17.39 36.76 -1.50
N GLU A 146 17.80 36.04 -2.55
CA GLU A 146 18.54 36.60 -3.69
C GLU A 146 17.73 37.70 -4.43
N ASN A 147 16.41 37.56 -4.45
CA ASN A 147 15.49 38.51 -5.08
C ASN A 147 15.11 39.70 -4.18
N LEU A 148 15.54 39.70 -2.91
CA LEU A 148 15.28 40.76 -1.94
C LEU A 148 16.54 41.59 -1.69
N ASP A 149 16.39 42.82 -1.21
CA ASP A 149 17.54 43.61 -0.76
C ASP A 149 18.02 43.14 0.62
N THR A 150 18.74 42.02 0.64
CA THR A 150 19.22 41.36 1.87
C THR A 150 20.73 41.25 1.92
N THR A 151 21.28 40.97 3.10
CA THR A 151 22.70 40.63 3.27
C THR A 151 23.07 39.38 2.45
N ILE A 152 22.19 38.37 2.40
CA ILE A 152 22.41 37.12 1.63
C ILE A 152 22.66 37.42 0.16
N ARG A 153 21.81 38.22 -0.50
CA ARG A 153 22.01 38.65 -1.90
C ARG A 153 23.41 39.26 -2.16
N ARG A 154 23.97 39.97 -1.18
CA ARG A 154 25.26 40.67 -1.32
C ARG A 154 26.45 39.73 -1.16
N VAL A 155 26.35 38.69 -0.34
CA VAL A 155 27.49 37.85 0.07
C VAL A 155 27.47 36.42 -0.47
N VAL A 156 26.28 35.87 -0.76
CA VAL A 156 26.13 34.53 -1.31
C VAL A 156 26.05 34.65 -2.83
N LYS A 157 27.04 34.08 -3.51
CA LYS A 157 27.06 33.87 -4.97
C LYS A 157 27.16 32.38 -5.24
N GLU A 158 27.26 31.99 -6.51
CA GLU A 158 27.25 30.59 -6.92
C GLU A 158 28.26 29.71 -6.14
N ARG A 159 29.51 30.17 -5.97
CA ARG A 159 30.54 29.44 -5.21
C ARG A 159 30.15 29.25 -3.75
N GLU A 160 29.74 30.32 -3.08
CA GLU A 160 29.32 30.27 -1.68
C GLU A 160 28.07 29.38 -1.50
N ARG A 161 27.17 29.39 -2.48
CA ARG A 161 25.98 28.53 -2.53
C ARG A 161 26.34 27.05 -2.67
N ARG A 162 27.31 26.70 -3.53
CA ARG A 162 27.87 25.33 -3.62
C ARG A 162 28.52 24.90 -2.31
N LEU A 163 29.29 25.78 -1.66
CA LEU A 163 29.95 25.48 -0.39
C LEU A 163 28.96 25.27 0.77
N VAL A 164 27.88 26.07 0.86
CA VAL A 164 26.88 25.89 1.93
C VAL A 164 26.06 24.61 1.75
N ILE A 165 25.72 24.25 0.51
CA ILE A 165 25.07 22.96 0.21
C ILE A 165 25.99 21.81 0.60
N ALA A 166 27.27 21.85 0.20
CA ALA A 166 28.24 20.83 0.57
C ALA A 166 28.44 20.74 2.09
N GLY A 167 28.59 21.87 2.77
CA GLY A 167 28.73 21.94 4.24
C GLY A 167 27.50 21.40 4.96
N PHE A 168 26.29 21.65 4.45
CA PHE A 168 25.06 21.08 5.01
C PHE A 168 24.97 19.57 4.76
N ILE A 169 25.29 19.05 3.58
CA ILE A 169 25.28 17.60 3.34
C ILE A 169 26.23 16.85 4.30
N LEU A 170 27.31 17.51 4.71
CA LEU A 170 28.31 16.98 5.64
C LEU A 170 28.01 17.24 7.13
N HIS A 171 26.94 17.94 7.49
CA HIS A 171 26.79 18.46 8.87
C HIS A 171 26.71 17.37 9.94
N ASP A 172 26.00 16.28 9.66
CA ASP A 172 25.82 15.10 10.51
C ASP A 172 26.67 13.93 9.97
N PHE A 173 27.94 14.19 9.60
CA PHE A 173 28.81 13.18 8.99
C PHE A 173 29.02 11.93 9.85
N GLU A 174 28.80 12.00 11.17
CA GLU A 174 28.82 10.84 12.06
C GLU A 174 27.70 9.82 11.81
N LYS A 175 26.67 10.20 11.06
CA LYS A 175 25.53 9.33 10.75
C LYS A 175 25.76 8.43 9.55
N PHE A 176 26.81 8.66 8.76
CA PHE A 176 27.13 7.78 7.63
C PHE A 176 27.63 6.42 8.13
N PRO A 177 27.19 5.30 7.50
CA PRO A 177 27.37 3.95 8.05
C PRO A 177 28.82 3.45 8.07
N ASP A 178 29.68 4.04 7.25
CA ASP A 178 31.10 3.73 7.11
C ASP A 178 32.01 4.67 7.93
N VAL A 179 31.43 5.58 8.72
CA VAL A 179 32.17 6.45 9.65
C VAL A 179 32.33 5.75 10.99
N PRO A 180 33.52 5.81 11.63
CA PRO A 180 33.74 5.17 12.92
C PRO A 180 32.75 5.63 14.00
N GLU A 181 32.30 4.70 14.85
CA GLU A 181 31.50 5.05 16.02
C GLU A 181 32.23 6.07 16.90
N ASN A 182 31.47 7.00 17.49
CA ASN A 182 32.01 8.09 18.31
C ASN A 182 33.04 8.99 17.58
N CYS A 183 33.01 9.09 16.25
CA CYS A 183 33.99 9.87 15.48
C CYS A 183 34.15 11.31 15.98
N ARG A 184 33.12 11.94 16.54
CA ARG A 184 33.18 13.31 17.11
C ARG A 184 34.20 13.47 18.27
N LYS A 185 34.70 12.36 18.86
CA LYS A 185 35.75 12.36 19.90
C LYS A 185 37.17 12.29 19.32
N LEU A 186 37.31 12.12 18.00
CA LEU A 186 38.59 12.01 17.32
C LEU A 186 39.31 13.35 17.24
N ALA A 187 40.60 13.31 16.89
CA ALA A 187 41.38 14.53 16.68
C ALA A 187 40.90 15.27 15.42
N LEU A 188 41.09 16.59 15.39
CA LEU A 188 40.68 17.42 14.25
C LEU A 188 41.31 16.96 12.92
N ALA A 189 42.55 16.44 12.94
CA ALA A 189 43.20 15.90 11.75
C ALA A 189 42.45 14.69 11.17
N GLU A 190 41.86 13.85 12.02
CA GLU A 190 41.06 12.70 11.61
C GLU A 190 39.69 13.17 11.07
N HIS A 191 39.10 14.21 11.68
CA HIS A 191 37.90 14.84 11.11
C HIS A 191 38.16 15.38 9.70
N ARG A 192 39.30 16.02 9.46
CA ARG A 192 39.69 16.48 8.12
C ARG A 192 39.78 15.33 7.11
N GLN A 193 40.34 14.19 7.53
CA GLN A 193 40.41 12.99 6.69
C GLN A 193 39.02 12.44 6.38
N ILE A 194 38.15 12.31 7.39
CA ILE A 194 36.77 11.84 7.19
C ILE A 194 36.04 12.76 6.20
N ILE A 195 36.16 14.07 6.35
CA ILE A 195 35.53 15.02 5.42
C ILE A 195 36.11 14.90 4.00
N ASP A 196 37.43 14.79 3.84
CA ASP A 196 38.07 14.58 2.53
C ASP A 196 37.54 13.32 1.82
N GLU A 197 37.43 12.21 2.56
CA GLU A 197 36.87 10.95 2.05
C GLU A 197 35.38 11.10 1.69
N LYS A 198 34.58 11.72 2.55
CA LYS A 198 33.13 11.94 2.30
C LYS A 198 32.89 12.86 1.12
N VAL A 199 33.68 13.90 0.95
CA VAL A 199 33.58 14.84 -0.17
C VAL A 199 33.77 14.10 -1.51
N LYS A 200 34.73 13.17 -1.59
CA LYS A 200 34.95 12.34 -2.78
C LYS A 200 33.84 11.31 -2.97
N GLN A 201 33.45 10.62 -1.91
CA GLN A 201 32.46 9.55 -1.95
C GLN A 201 31.07 10.06 -2.37
N LEU A 202 30.69 11.24 -1.88
CA LEU A 202 29.42 11.90 -2.20
C LEU A 202 29.46 12.67 -3.52
N GLY A 203 30.62 12.76 -4.20
CA GLY A 203 30.77 13.57 -5.42
C GLY A 203 30.72 15.09 -5.19
N LEU A 204 30.87 15.53 -3.93
CA LEU A 204 30.88 16.95 -3.56
C LEU A 204 32.09 17.69 -4.16
N ASN A 205 33.20 16.98 -4.41
CA ASN A 205 34.38 17.54 -5.05
C ASN A 205 34.07 18.07 -6.46
N LYS A 206 33.31 17.30 -7.26
CA LYS A 206 32.83 17.72 -8.59
C LYS A 206 31.74 18.78 -8.49
N PHE A 207 30.89 18.71 -7.48
CA PHE A 207 29.84 19.68 -7.26
C PHE A 207 30.39 21.08 -6.89
N ILE A 208 31.43 21.15 -6.07
CA ILE A 208 32.04 22.43 -5.66
C ILE A 208 32.73 23.10 -6.85
N ASN A 209 33.54 22.35 -7.60
CA ASN A 209 34.13 22.81 -8.84
C ASN A 209 34.23 21.65 -9.86
N PRO A 210 33.36 21.62 -10.89
CA PRO A 210 33.39 20.59 -11.92
C PRO A 210 34.70 20.58 -12.74
N ASP A 211 35.28 21.76 -12.98
CA ASP A 211 36.47 21.92 -13.83
C ASP A 211 37.76 21.48 -13.10
N ASN A 212 37.81 21.71 -11.79
CA ASN A 212 38.93 21.30 -10.95
C ASN A 212 38.46 20.67 -9.63
N PRO A 213 38.20 19.34 -9.62
CA PRO A 213 37.68 18.65 -8.45
C PRO A 213 38.60 18.61 -7.24
N GLU A 214 39.80 19.18 -7.27
CA GLU A 214 40.70 19.26 -6.10
C GLU A 214 40.58 20.59 -5.35
N ASP A 215 39.89 21.59 -5.90
CA ASP A 215 39.79 22.94 -5.31
C ASP A 215 39.06 22.96 -3.96
N TYR A 216 38.20 21.98 -3.66
CA TYR A 216 37.53 21.91 -2.37
C TYR A 216 38.51 21.80 -1.19
N LYS A 217 39.75 21.34 -1.42
CA LYS A 217 40.78 21.20 -0.39
C LYS A 217 41.15 22.54 0.25
N GLU A 218 41.05 23.64 -0.51
CA GLU A 218 41.24 25.00 0.02
C GLU A 218 40.16 25.34 1.06
N TYR A 219 38.95 24.82 0.88
CA TYR A 219 37.77 25.12 1.69
C TYR A 219 37.47 24.06 2.76
N LEU A 220 38.40 23.13 3.03
CA LEU A 220 38.13 22.00 3.92
C LEU A 220 37.81 22.45 5.36
N ASP A 221 38.51 23.49 5.84
CA ASP A 221 38.23 24.10 7.15
C ASP A 221 36.94 24.95 7.15
N ASP A 222 36.57 25.55 6.01
CA ASP A 222 35.27 26.21 5.84
C ASP A 222 34.12 25.19 5.92
N LEU A 223 34.24 24.05 5.23
CA LEU A 223 33.25 22.96 5.26
C LEU A 223 33.08 22.39 6.67
N LEU A 224 34.18 22.17 7.40
CA LEU A 224 34.15 21.75 8.80
C LEU A 224 33.48 22.81 9.69
N CYS A 225 33.78 24.09 9.48
CA CYS A 225 33.12 25.17 10.20
C CYS A 225 31.61 25.17 9.96
N LEU A 226 31.15 25.00 8.72
CA LEU A 226 29.72 24.91 8.41
C LEU A 226 29.07 23.68 9.03
N ALA A 227 29.71 22.53 8.93
CA ALA A 227 29.21 21.28 9.51
C ALA A 227 29.07 21.37 11.05
N TYR A 228 30.04 21.98 11.74
CA TYR A 228 29.99 22.15 13.19
C TYR A 228 28.95 23.19 13.64
N ASN A 229 28.75 24.26 12.86
CA ASN A 229 27.85 25.34 13.22
C ASN A 229 26.43 25.18 12.66
N ALA A 230 26.10 24.01 12.10
CA ALA A 230 24.73 23.64 11.74
C ALA A 230 23.78 23.61 12.95
N GLN A 231 24.32 23.39 14.16
CA GLN A 231 23.57 23.43 15.42
C GLN A 231 24.17 24.47 16.37
N ARG A 232 23.30 25.23 17.07
CA ARG A 232 23.72 26.28 18.04
C ARG A 232 23.78 25.82 19.50
N ARG A 233 23.62 24.52 19.79
CA ARG A 233 23.35 24.00 21.15
C ARG A 233 24.59 23.58 21.95
N TRP A 234 25.66 23.19 21.28
CA TRP A 234 26.93 22.75 21.87
C TRP A 234 28.04 23.50 21.14
N ASP A 235 28.74 24.41 21.84
CA ASP A 235 29.91 25.17 21.40
C ASP A 235 29.92 25.63 19.93
N THR A 236 29.57 26.90 19.69
CA THR A 236 29.77 27.50 18.37
C THR A 236 31.28 27.66 18.14
N ASN A 237 31.86 26.87 17.23
CA ASN A 237 33.31 26.81 16.94
C ASN A 237 33.82 28.06 16.18
N TRP A 238 33.43 29.26 16.61
CA TRP A 238 33.86 30.54 16.03
C TRP A 238 35.23 31.00 16.55
N ASN A 239 35.77 30.39 17.62
CA ASN A 239 37.13 30.65 18.08
C ASN A 239 38.15 29.78 17.32
N PHE A 240 38.39 30.11 16.05
CA PHE A 240 39.21 29.31 15.15
C PHE A 240 40.63 29.03 15.68
N SER A 241 41.23 29.98 16.42
CA SER A 241 42.55 29.78 17.04
C SER A 241 42.58 28.73 18.14
N GLU A 242 41.50 28.58 18.89
CA GLU A 242 41.40 27.60 19.97
C GLU A 242 41.08 26.20 19.42
N PHE A 243 40.24 26.14 18.38
CA PHE A 243 39.84 24.89 17.75
C PHE A 243 40.81 24.40 16.66
N GLY A 244 41.73 25.25 16.18
CA GLY A 244 42.72 24.89 15.15
C GLY A 244 42.16 24.83 13.72
N LEU A 245 41.09 25.58 13.44
CA LEU A 245 40.52 25.76 12.09
C LEU A 245 41.11 27.02 11.44
N ASN A 246 41.27 27.02 10.11
CA ASN A 246 41.74 28.17 9.33
C ASN A 246 40.86 28.39 8.08
N PRO A 247 39.60 28.81 8.24
CA PRO A 247 38.70 29.05 7.11
C PRO A 247 39.19 30.19 6.21
N VAL A 248 38.95 30.07 4.90
CA VAL A 248 39.39 31.04 3.88
C VAL A 248 38.33 32.10 3.62
N LEU A 249 37.05 31.77 3.83
CA LEU A 249 35.96 32.73 3.64
C LEU A 249 35.96 33.83 4.71
N LYS A 250 35.54 35.03 4.31
CA LYS A 250 35.38 36.16 5.24
C LYS A 250 34.31 35.83 6.30
N ASP A 251 34.54 36.25 7.54
CA ASP A 251 33.65 36.04 8.68
C ASP A 251 32.17 36.33 8.39
N ARG A 252 31.88 37.45 7.70
CA ARG A 252 30.50 37.83 7.35
C ARG A 252 29.85 36.81 6.42
N THR A 253 30.57 36.35 5.40
CA THR A 253 30.09 35.33 4.47
C THR A 253 29.90 34.01 5.21
N LEU A 254 30.91 33.58 5.99
CA LEU A 254 30.87 32.32 6.71
C LEU A 254 29.72 32.23 7.73
N ARG A 255 29.41 33.34 8.43
CA ARG A 255 28.23 33.44 9.31
C ARG A 255 26.92 33.29 8.55
N CYS A 256 26.78 33.95 7.40
CA CYS A 256 25.59 33.82 6.56
C CYS A 256 25.40 32.37 6.07
N LEU A 257 26.48 31.71 5.65
CA LEU A 257 26.43 30.30 5.24
C LEU A 257 26.09 29.39 6.41
N ALA A 258 26.69 29.60 7.59
CA ALA A 258 26.36 28.83 8.79
C ALA A 258 24.90 29.03 9.23
N ASP A 259 24.34 30.23 9.10
CA ASP A 259 22.92 30.49 9.40
C ASP A 259 21.98 29.80 8.41
N LEU A 260 22.35 29.72 7.12
CA LEU A 260 21.64 28.92 6.12
C LEU A 260 21.71 27.42 6.41
N THR A 261 22.89 26.90 6.77
CA THR A 261 23.06 25.49 7.21
C THR A 261 22.23 25.21 8.47
N CYS A 262 22.25 26.12 9.43
CA CYS A 262 21.45 26.01 10.66
C CYS A 262 19.95 26.09 10.37
N LEU A 263 19.51 26.89 9.39
CA LEU A 263 18.13 26.92 8.95
C LEU A 263 17.72 25.56 8.37
N ALA A 264 18.53 25.00 7.47
CA ALA A 264 18.27 23.71 6.84
C ALA A 264 18.13 22.57 7.88
N ASP A 265 19.07 22.44 8.81
CA ASP A 265 18.99 21.44 9.89
C ASP A 265 17.80 21.72 10.82
N SER A 266 17.51 22.99 11.13
CA SER A 266 16.39 23.34 12.01
C SER A 266 15.04 23.00 11.36
N LEU A 267 14.87 23.22 10.05
CA LEU A 267 13.65 22.82 9.35
C LEU A 267 13.48 21.30 9.40
N ALA A 268 14.52 20.54 9.07
CA ALA A 268 14.49 19.08 9.02
C ALA A 268 14.28 18.42 10.40
N SER A 269 14.67 19.08 11.49
CA SER A 269 14.62 18.51 12.85
C SER A 269 13.49 19.02 13.74
N ILE A 270 13.03 20.27 13.55
CA ILE A 270 12.01 20.90 14.40
C ILE A 270 10.61 20.64 13.84
N VAL A 271 10.43 20.77 12.53
CA VAL A 271 9.10 20.77 11.92
C VAL A 271 8.58 19.34 11.82
N LYS A 272 7.53 19.04 12.58
CA LYS A 272 6.78 17.78 12.53
C LYS A 272 5.29 18.00 12.36
N HIS A 273 4.83 19.20 12.69
CA HIS A 273 3.46 19.65 12.56
C HIS A 273 3.43 21.07 11.97
N PRO A 274 2.32 21.48 11.31
CA PRO A 274 2.25 22.81 10.70
C PRO A 274 2.51 23.96 11.68
N GLN A 275 2.04 23.85 12.93
CA GLN A 275 2.24 24.90 13.94
C GLN A 275 3.71 25.07 14.39
N ASP A 276 4.59 24.11 14.10
CA ASP A 276 6.01 24.23 14.45
C ASP A 276 6.71 25.37 13.69
N ALA A 277 6.05 25.92 12.65
CA ALA A 277 6.43 27.17 12.00
C ALA A 277 6.56 28.35 12.99
N GLU A 278 5.84 28.33 14.11
CA GLU A 278 5.92 29.37 15.16
C GLU A 278 7.12 29.20 16.10
N ASN A 279 7.96 28.17 15.90
CA ASN A 279 9.12 27.94 16.76
C ASN A 279 10.05 29.19 16.78
N PRO A 280 10.38 29.74 17.97
CA PRO A 280 11.19 30.95 18.07
C PRO A 280 12.53 30.87 17.35
N ARG A 281 13.17 29.69 17.34
CA ARG A 281 14.46 29.50 16.66
C ARG A 281 14.33 29.66 15.15
N LEU A 282 13.28 29.09 14.54
CA LEU A 282 13.04 29.23 13.09
C LEU A 282 12.75 30.69 12.73
N GLN A 283 11.93 31.37 13.54
CA GLN A 283 11.58 32.77 13.35
C GLN A 283 12.80 33.71 13.52
N GLU A 284 13.69 33.43 14.47
CA GLU A 284 14.93 34.20 14.66
C GLU A 284 15.87 34.02 13.46
N ILE A 285 16.09 32.79 12.99
CA ILE A 285 17.01 32.51 11.88
C ILE A 285 16.50 33.16 10.59
N ILE A 286 15.22 32.98 10.24
CA ILE A 286 14.67 33.61 9.02
C ILE A 286 14.65 35.13 9.12
N HIS A 287 14.42 35.69 10.32
CA HIS A 287 14.52 37.13 10.54
C HIS A 287 15.94 37.64 10.23
N ASN A 288 16.97 36.98 10.76
CA ASN A 288 18.36 37.37 10.54
C ASN A 288 18.78 37.23 9.07
N LEU A 289 18.42 36.11 8.42
CA LEU A 289 18.75 35.87 7.01
C LEU A 289 18.05 36.84 6.04
N SER A 290 16.83 37.26 6.38
CA SER A 290 16.00 38.13 5.53
C SER A 290 16.09 39.61 5.87
N ASP A 291 16.98 40.02 6.78
CA ASP A 291 17.01 41.38 7.33
C ASP A 291 15.61 41.84 7.83
N GLY A 292 14.84 40.89 8.39
CA GLY A 292 13.51 41.10 8.94
C GLY A 292 12.38 41.28 7.93
N GLN A 293 12.58 40.90 6.67
CA GLN A 293 11.59 41.02 5.59
C GLN A 293 10.66 39.81 5.46
N LEU A 294 11.10 38.63 5.91
CA LEU A 294 10.35 37.37 5.80
C LEU A 294 10.04 36.76 7.17
N LYS A 295 9.02 35.91 7.21
CA LYS A 295 8.61 35.07 8.35
C LYS A 295 7.98 33.77 7.87
N PHE A 296 7.87 32.77 8.74
CA PHE A 296 7.02 31.61 8.49
C PHE A 296 5.60 31.82 9.01
N THR A 297 4.64 31.20 8.32
CA THR A 297 3.23 31.08 8.73
C THR A 297 2.73 29.69 8.31
N TYR A 298 1.53 29.31 8.73
CA TYR A 298 0.99 27.99 8.39
C TYR A 298 -0.53 28.01 8.24
N HIS A 299 -1.10 26.89 7.81
CA HIS A 299 -2.45 26.48 8.22
C HIS A 299 -2.41 25.03 8.70
N ARG A 300 -3.40 24.65 9.50
CA ARG A 300 -3.59 23.29 9.97
C ARG A 300 -5.03 22.85 9.80
N ILE A 301 -5.22 21.56 9.56
CA ILE A 301 -6.47 20.85 9.58
C ILE A 301 -6.46 19.93 10.81
N ALA A 302 -7.55 19.90 11.56
CA ALA A 302 -7.64 19.14 12.81
C ALA A 302 -7.56 17.61 12.64
N GLU A 303 -7.87 17.09 11.45
CA GLU A 303 -8.01 15.66 11.18
C GLU A 303 -7.56 15.29 9.74
N ASN A 304 -7.10 14.05 9.55
CA ASN A 304 -6.80 13.47 8.25
C ASN A 304 -7.87 12.45 7.82
N ARG A 305 -8.61 12.76 6.76
CA ARG A 305 -9.65 11.89 6.17
C ARG A 305 -9.22 11.21 4.87
N GLY A 306 -8.11 11.62 4.27
CA GLY A 306 -7.70 11.20 2.94
C GLY A 306 -8.02 12.25 1.86
N VAL A 307 -8.97 11.95 0.97
CA VAL A 307 -9.23 12.79 -0.22
C VAL A 307 -9.73 14.18 0.16
N LEU A 308 -10.70 14.24 1.08
CA LEU A 308 -11.28 15.50 1.54
C LEU A 308 -10.24 16.42 2.19
N THR A 309 -9.29 15.85 2.95
CA THR A 309 -8.20 16.62 3.55
C THR A 309 -7.28 17.22 2.48
N ASN A 310 -6.95 16.47 1.41
CA ASN A 310 -6.20 17.02 0.27
C ASN A 310 -6.94 18.16 -0.42
N VAL A 311 -8.26 18.04 -0.62
CA VAL A 311 -9.06 19.11 -1.25
C VAL A 311 -9.09 20.37 -0.38
N VAL A 312 -9.27 20.22 0.94
CA VAL A 312 -9.25 21.36 1.86
C VAL A 312 -7.87 22.02 1.90
N ASN A 313 -6.79 21.23 1.97
CA ASN A 313 -5.42 21.77 1.93
C ASN A 313 -5.21 22.60 0.66
N ASN A 314 -5.57 22.06 -0.51
CA ASN A 314 -5.44 22.78 -1.78
C ASN A 314 -6.31 24.04 -1.85
N ALA A 315 -7.53 24.03 -1.31
CA ALA A 315 -8.36 25.22 -1.23
C ALA A 315 -7.73 26.31 -0.35
N VAL A 316 -7.11 25.96 0.79
CA VAL A 316 -6.42 26.92 1.65
C VAL A 316 -5.14 27.45 0.99
N ILE A 317 -4.36 26.58 0.33
CA ILE A 317 -3.20 27.00 -0.49
C ILE A 317 -3.65 28.01 -1.53
N GLN A 318 -4.67 27.69 -2.31
CA GLN A 318 -5.23 28.58 -3.33
C GLN A 318 -5.67 29.93 -2.75
N ALA A 319 -6.33 29.90 -1.59
CA ALA A 319 -6.79 31.12 -0.94
C ALA A 319 -5.63 32.04 -0.53
N TYR A 320 -4.53 31.48 -0.04
CA TYR A 320 -3.30 32.24 0.25
C TYR A 320 -2.60 32.73 -1.02
N THR A 321 -2.44 31.87 -2.03
CA THR A 321 -1.73 32.26 -3.26
C THR A 321 -2.50 33.29 -4.08
N ASN A 322 -3.84 33.32 -3.99
CA ASN A 322 -4.67 34.35 -4.62
C ASN A 322 -4.45 35.76 -4.02
N LEU A 323 -3.80 35.87 -2.86
CA LEU A 323 -3.41 37.16 -2.29
C LEU A 323 -2.13 37.71 -2.93
N ASN A 324 -1.36 36.89 -3.65
CA ASN A 324 -0.18 37.33 -4.39
C ASN A 324 -0.59 38.22 -5.57
N THR A 325 0.25 39.21 -5.91
CA THR A 325 0.09 40.04 -7.10
C THR A 325 1.24 39.82 -8.07
N ASN A 326 1.14 40.36 -9.28
CA ASN A 326 2.21 40.29 -10.28
C ASN A 326 3.50 40.97 -9.78
N GLU A 327 3.37 41.96 -8.90
CA GLU A 327 4.47 42.76 -8.36
C GLU A 327 5.01 42.20 -7.04
N GLN A 328 4.20 41.47 -6.26
CA GLN A 328 4.57 41.04 -4.92
C GLN A 328 4.05 39.63 -4.59
N ILE A 329 4.99 38.74 -4.30
CA ILE A 329 4.71 37.41 -3.74
C ILE A 329 4.67 37.54 -2.20
N TYR A 330 3.46 37.43 -1.65
CA TYR A 330 3.22 37.49 -0.21
C TYR A 330 3.33 36.13 0.46
N TYR A 331 2.79 35.08 -0.16
CA TYR A 331 2.73 33.72 0.36
C TYR A 331 3.30 32.73 -0.65
N GLU A 332 4.24 31.92 -0.20
CA GLU A 332 4.85 30.85 -0.98
C GLU A 332 4.77 29.54 -0.19
N PRO A 333 4.01 28.54 -0.66
CA PRO A 333 3.94 27.22 -0.02
C PRO A 333 5.33 26.57 0.00
N LEU A 334 5.76 26.11 1.17
CA LEU A 334 7.12 25.60 1.37
C LEU A 334 7.16 24.15 1.82
N LEU A 335 6.37 23.79 2.85
CA LEU A 335 6.39 22.45 3.44
C LEU A 335 4.97 21.88 3.48
N TYR A 336 4.78 20.70 2.91
CA TYR A 336 3.49 20.01 2.81
C TYR A 336 3.42 18.88 3.83
N LEU A 337 2.52 19.00 4.80
CA LEU A 337 2.24 18.00 5.82
C LEU A 337 0.84 17.41 5.56
N PRO A 338 0.55 16.17 6.00
CA PRO A 338 -0.77 15.56 5.80
C PRO A 338 -1.92 16.43 6.32
N THR A 339 -1.67 17.17 7.39
CA THR A 339 -2.65 18.02 8.08
C THR A 339 -2.46 19.51 7.82
N GLY A 340 -1.63 19.95 6.89
CA GLY A 340 -1.47 21.39 6.64
C GLY A 340 -0.23 21.77 5.85
N VAL A 341 -0.02 23.07 5.69
CA VAL A 341 1.12 23.61 4.94
C VAL A 341 1.79 24.72 5.73
N ILE A 342 3.11 24.78 5.64
CA ILE A 342 3.91 25.91 6.11
C ILE A 342 4.31 26.74 4.90
N TYR A 343 4.18 28.05 5.01
CA TYR A 343 4.46 29.02 3.97
C TYR A 343 5.62 29.94 4.38
N LEU A 344 6.43 30.31 3.41
CA LEU A 344 7.29 31.48 3.50
C LEU A 344 6.43 32.72 3.23
N THR A 345 6.55 33.75 4.05
CA THR A 345 5.62 34.88 4.02
C THR A 345 6.34 36.21 4.17
N ALA A 346 5.96 37.17 3.33
CA ALA A 346 6.40 38.55 3.48
C ALA A 346 5.86 39.15 4.79
N ARG A 347 6.66 39.92 5.50
CA ARG A 347 6.27 40.45 6.82
C ARG A 347 5.00 41.31 6.78
N ASN A 348 4.76 41.98 5.66
CA ASN A 348 3.61 42.86 5.38
C ASN A 348 2.45 42.15 4.65
N ALA A 349 2.42 40.81 4.60
CA ALA A 349 1.39 40.07 3.90
C ALA A 349 -0.03 40.28 4.49
N PRO A 350 -1.06 40.39 3.64
CA PRO A 350 -2.45 40.55 4.08
C PRO A 350 -3.00 39.26 4.69
N SER A 351 -3.76 39.36 5.79
CA SER A 351 -4.36 38.19 6.44
C SER A 351 -5.46 37.54 5.59
N LEU A 352 -5.53 36.21 5.62
CA LEU A 352 -6.58 35.45 4.95
C LEU A 352 -7.95 35.61 5.63
N SER A 353 -9.01 35.81 4.84
CA SER A 353 -10.40 35.79 5.30
C SER A 353 -10.91 34.34 5.38
N THR A 354 -11.46 33.94 6.53
CA THR A 354 -12.04 32.60 6.71
C THR A 354 -13.48 32.47 6.20
N LYS A 355 -14.13 33.58 5.82
CA LYS A 355 -15.56 33.61 5.48
C LYS A 355 -15.88 32.84 4.19
N ASP A 356 -15.04 33.01 3.17
CA ASP A 356 -15.30 32.48 1.82
C ASP A 356 -14.64 31.10 1.59
N LEU A 357 -13.79 30.67 2.54
CA LEU A 357 -13.07 29.40 2.44
C LEU A 357 -13.99 28.17 2.34
N PRO A 358 -15.10 28.06 3.11
CA PRO A 358 -16.04 26.95 2.96
C PRO A 358 -16.61 26.80 1.55
N ASP A 359 -16.98 27.92 0.90
CA ASP A 359 -17.51 27.90 -0.46
C ASP A 359 -16.43 27.60 -1.49
N LEU A 360 -15.19 28.06 -1.28
CA LEU A 360 -14.06 27.68 -2.12
C LEU A 360 -13.84 26.16 -2.10
N VAL A 361 -13.90 25.51 -0.94
CA VAL A 361 -13.80 24.04 -0.83
C VAL A 361 -14.91 23.35 -1.62
N VAL A 362 -16.16 23.81 -1.48
CA VAL A 362 -17.31 23.25 -2.22
C VAL A 362 -17.11 23.39 -3.73
N ASN A 363 -16.67 24.56 -4.19
CA ASN A 363 -16.43 24.82 -5.60
C ASN A 363 -15.30 23.94 -6.16
N ASN A 364 -14.22 23.74 -5.39
CA ASN A 364 -13.13 22.85 -5.80
C ASN A 364 -13.59 21.40 -5.89
N ILE A 365 -14.38 20.90 -4.92
CA ILE A 365 -14.99 19.56 -5.00
C ILE A 365 -15.86 19.43 -6.25
N LYS A 366 -16.72 20.42 -6.53
CA LYS A 366 -17.58 20.40 -7.72
C LYS A 366 -16.75 20.35 -9.00
N SER A 367 -15.74 21.20 -9.12
CA SER A 367 -14.87 21.26 -10.30
C SER A 367 -14.12 19.95 -10.53
N LEU A 368 -13.55 19.35 -9.49
CA LEU A 368 -12.81 18.09 -9.56
C LEU A 368 -13.72 16.91 -9.96
N CYS A 369 -14.90 16.84 -9.35
CA CYS A 369 -15.79 15.70 -9.53
C CYS A 369 -16.64 15.77 -10.80
N GLN A 370 -17.13 16.95 -11.21
CA GLN A 370 -18.02 17.09 -12.37
C GLN A 370 -17.42 16.48 -13.63
N GLY A 371 -16.15 16.81 -13.95
CA GLY A 371 -15.47 16.26 -15.13
C GLY A 371 -15.37 14.74 -15.09
N GLN A 372 -14.99 14.17 -13.94
CA GLN A 372 -14.88 12.72 -13.76
C GLN A 372 -16.24 12.02 -13.84
N LEU A 373 -17.29 12.61 -13.27
CA LEU A 373 -18.65 12.09 -13.34
C LEU A 373 -19.21 12.10 -14.76
N LYS A 374 -18.95 13.16 -15.55
CA LYS A 374 -19.32 13.19 -16.98
C LYS A 374 -18.59 12.10 -17.77
N LEU A 375 -17.29 11.91 -17.53
CA LEU A 375 -16.46 10.99 -18.29
C LEU A 375 -16.71 9.51 -17.96
N ARG A 376 -16.75 9.15 -16.67
CA ARG A 376 -16.87 7.74 -16.23
C ARG A 376 -18.32 7.28 -16.00
N GLN A 377 -19.23 8.23 -15.77
CA GLN A 377 -20.60 7.99 -15.32
C GLN A 377 -20.69 6.94 -14.18
N THR A 378 -19.71 6.98 -13.26
CA THR A 378 -19.63 6.04 -12.13
C THR A 378 -20.84 6.20 -11.21
N GLY A 379 -21.46 5.08 -10.84
CA GLY A 379 -22.68 5.08 -10.01
C GLY A 379 -23.99 5.03 -10.81
N PHE A 380 -23.94 5.05 -12.15
CA PHE A 380 -25.06 4.64 -12.99
C PHE A 380 -25.12 3.12 -13.12
N GLY A 381 -26.33 2.56 -13.12
CA GLY A 381 -26.55 1.14 -13.38
C GLY A 381 -27.98 0.87 -13.81
N ARG A 382 -28.21 -0.35 -14.30
CA ARG A 382 -29.54 -0.85 -14.64
C ARG A 382 -29.95 -1.86 -13.57
N ASP A 383 -31.09 -1.66 -12.93
CA ASP A 383 -31.78 -2.75 -12.23
C ASP A 383 -32.96 -3.19 -13.08
N GLY A 384 -33.48 -4.42 -12.92
CA GLY A 384 -34.47 -5.00 -13.86
C GLY A 384 -35.77 -4.18 -14.07
N LYS A 385 -35.92 -3.02 -13.42
CA LYS A 385 -37.01 -2.05 -13.49
C LYS A 385 -36.66 -0.76 -14.27
N GLY A 386 -35.40 -0.52 -14.60
CA GLY A 386 -34.92 0.63 -15.38
C GLY A 386 -33.53 1.11 -14.98
N MET A 387 -33.13 2.28 -15.51
CA MET A 387 -31.89 2.94 -15.15
C MET A 387 -31.98 3.60 -13.76
N LYS A 388 -30.85 3.62 -13.05
CA LYS A 388 -30.67 4.31 -11.77
C LYS A 388 -29.30 4.98 -11.70
N TYR A 389 -29.21 5.99 -10.85
CA TYR A 389 -27.97 6.69 -10.56
C TYR A 389 -27.80 6.91 -9.06
N ALA A 390 -26.59 7.20 -8.61
CA ALA A 390 -26.30 7.49 -7.21
C ALA A 390 -26.77 8.92 -6.84
N GLU A 391 -27.41 9.09 -5.68
CA GLU A 391 -28.03 10.38 -5.30
C GLU A 391 -27.05 11.57 -5.28
N TYR A 392 -25.74 11.31 -5.10
CA TYR A 392 -24.71 12.36 -5.07
C TYR A 392 -24.60 13.14 -6.39
N TYR A 393 -25.08 12.63 -7.52
CA TYR A 393 -25.10 13.39 -8.78
C TYR A 393 -25.84 14.72 -8.66
N ASN A 394 -26.87 14.76 -7.80
CA ASN A 394 -27.64 15.96 -7.51
C ASN A 394 -26.83 17.05 -6.77
N LEU A 395 -25.66 16.73 -6.23
CA LEU A 395 -24.76 17.71 -5.61
C LEU A 395 -23.88 18.45 -6.65
N PHE A 396 -23.78 17.89 -7.86
CA PHE A 396 -22.86 18.32 -8.90
C PHE A 396 -23.57 18.88 -10.13
N PHE A 397 -24.74 18.37 -10.48
CA PHE A 397 -25.46 18.78 -11.68
C PHE A 397 -26.82 19.35 -11.34
N ASP A 398 -27.21 20.40 -12.07
CA ASP A 398 -28.59 20.81 -12.16
C ASP A 398 -29.39 19.81 -13.02
N SER A 399 -30.72 19.95 -13.05
CA SER A 399 -31.54 18.99 -13.80
C SER A 399 -31.14 18.86 -15.28
N PRO A 400 -30.89 19.95 -16.03
CA PRO A 400 -30.42 19.84 -17.42
C PRO A 400 -29.08 19.11 -17.55
N GLY A 401 -28.06 19.51 -16.77
CA GLY A 401 -26.75 18.86 -16.80
C GLY A 401 -26.81 17.38 -16.41
N LEU A 402 -27.70 17.00 -15.49
CA LEU A 402 -27.91 15.61 -15.11
C LEU A 402 -28.57 14.79 -16.24
N MET A 403 -29.47 15.39 -17.01
CA MET A 403 -30.08 14.73 -18.17
C MET A 403 -29.03 14.42 -19.26
N GLU A 404 -28.07 15.32 -19.50
CA GLU A 404 -26.97 15.07 -20.44
C GLU A 404 -26.14 13.85 -20.00
N VAL A 405 -25.71 13.81 -18.74
CA VAL A 405 -24.90 12.69 -18.22
C VAL A 405 -25.71 11.39 -18.18
N ALA A 406 -27.00 11.48 -17.89
CA ALA A 406 -27.92 10.35 -17.92
C ALA A 406 -28.08 9.75 -19.32
N LEU A 407 -28.08 10.58 -20.37
CA LEU A 407 -28.09 10.12 -21.76
C LEU A 407 -26.82 9.34 -22.07
N ASP A 408 -25.65 9.91 -21.78
CA ASP A 408 -24.36 9.25 -21.99
C ASP A 408 -24.26 7.91 -21.27
N ALA A 409 -24.68 7.87 -20.00
CA ALA A 409 -24.72 6.65 -19.21
C ALA A 409 -25.67 5.60 -19.79
N THR A 410 -26.85 6.02 -20.28
CA THR A 410 -27.85 5.13 -20.87
C THR A 410 -27.32 4.49 -22.16
N LEU A 411 -26.72 5.28 -23.05
CA LEU A 411 -26.14 4.77 -24.30
C LEU A 411 -24.94 3.85 -24.07
N ARG A 412 -24.13 4.13 -23.05
CA ARG A 412 -23.03 3.23 -22.64
C ARG A 412 -23.57 1.90 -22.07
N ILE A 413 -24.56 1.96 -21.19
CA ILE A 413 -25.09 0.77 -20.51
C ILE A 413 -25.94 -0.08 -21.45
N LEU A 414 -26.70 0.55 -22.36
CA LEU A 414 -27.50 -0.07 -23.40
C LEU A 414 -26.80 0.08 -24.75
N SER A 415 -25.57 -0.43 -24.86
CA SER A 415 -24.81 -0.42 -26.11
C SER A 415 -25.53 -1.22 -27.20
N SER A 416 -25.27 -0.89 -28.46
CA SER A 416 -25.84 -1.56 -29.64
C SER A 416 -25.55 -3.07 -29.70
N THR A 417 -24.55 -3.54 -28.96
CA THR A 417 -24.15 -4.95 -28.85
C THR A 417 -25.00 -5.77 -27.87
N LYS A 418 -25.83 -5.13 -27.03
CA LYS A 418 -26.66 -5.84 -26.03
C LYS A 418 -27.99 -6.30 -26.61
N PRO A 419 -28.54 -7.43 -26.13
CA PRO A 419 -29.87 -7.86 -26.52
C PRO A 419 -30.93 -6.87 -26.05
N SER A 420 -31.87 -6.57 -26.93
CA SER A 420 -33.05 -5.77 -26.60
C SER A 420 -33.97 -6.53 -25.64
N VAL A 421 -34.70 -5.80 -24.80
CA VAL A 421 -35.83 -6.35 -24.03
C VAL A 421 -37.17 -5.78 -24.50
N ALA A 422 -37.17 -4.96 -25.56
CA ALA A 422 -38.35 -4.32 -26.11
C ALA A 422 -39.44 -5.34 -26.43
N LYS A 423 -39.10 -6.45 -27.10
CA LYS A 423 -40.08 -7.51 -27.41
C LYS A 423 -40.73 -8.09 -26.16
N SER A 424 -39.95 -8.34 -25.09
CA SER A 424 -40.49 -8.81 -23.81
C SER A 424 -41.43 -7.78 -23.18
N ARG A 425 -41.15 -6.48 -23.32
CA ARG A 425 -42.04 -5.42 -22.83
C ARG A 425 -43.34 -5.34 -23.63
N SER A 426 -43.26 -5.44 -24.95
CA SER A 426 -44.42 -5.55 -25.86
C SER A 426 -45.32 -6.75 -25.49
N GLU A 427 -44.74 -7.94 -25.33
CA GLU A 427 -45.50 -9.15 -24.95
C GLU A 427 -46.22 -9.00 -23.61
N ASN A 428 -45.63 -8.29 -22.65
CA ASN A 428 -46.28 -8.01 -21.37
C ASN A 428 -47.45 -7.04 -21.49
N LEU A 429 -47.37 -6.03 -22.36
CA LEU A 429 -48.50 -5.15 -22.66
C LEU A 429 -49.65 -5.91 -23.32
N VAL A 430 -49.34 -6.79 -24.27
CA VAL A 430 -50.34 -7.68 -24.89
C VAL A 430 -50.97 -8.63 -23.85
N LYS A 431 -50.21 -9.11 -22.85
CA LYS A 431 -50.77 -9.90 -21.74
C LYS A 431 -51.76 -9.08 -20.90
N PHE A 432 -51.46 -7.81 -20.60
CA PHE A 432 -52.40 -6.94 -19.89
C PHE A 432 -53.67 -6.67 -20.72
N GLN A 433 -53.53 -6.58 -22.04
CA GLN A 433 -54.67 -6.50 -22.96
C GLN A 433 -55.53 -7.78 -22.94
N GLN A 434 -54.91 -8.95 -22.99
CA GLN A 434 -55.61 -10.26 -22.88
C GLN A 434 -56.34 -10.44 -21.53
N GLN A 435 -55.85 -9.80 -20.48
CA GLN A 435 -56.47 -9.79 -19.14
C GLN A 435 -57.62 -8.77 -19.00
N GLY A 436 -57.94 -8.01 -20.05
CA GLY A 436 -58.96 -6.95 -20.00
C GLY A 436 -58.56 -5.72 -19.20
N VAL A 437 -57.26 -5.53 -18.94
CA VAL A 437 -56.70 -4.37 -18.22
C VAL A 437 -56.44 -3.21 -19.19
N LEU A 438 -56.03 -3.53 -20.42
CA LEU A 438 -55.88 -2.58 -21.52
C LEU A 438 -56.96 -2.82 -22.59
N PRO A 439 -57.43 -1.77 -23.28
CA PRO A 439 -58.44 -1.91 -24.33
C PRO A 439 -57.95 -2.75 -25.52
N ALA A 440 -58.84 -3.54 -26.12
CA ALA A 440 -58.50 -4.50 -27.17
C ALA A 440 -58.31 -3.85 -28.55
N GLU A 441 -58.80 -2.63 -28.72
CA GLU A 441 -58.74 -1.83 -29.94
C GLU A 441 -57.34 -1.24 -30.23
N PHE A 442 -56.46 -1.18 -29.23
CA PHE A 442 -55.13 -0.60 -29.37
C PHE A 442 -54.08 -1.66 -29.76
N ASP A 443 -53.12 -1.29 -30.61
CA ASP A 443 -52.00 -2.18 -30.93
C ASP A 443 -50.77 -1.85 -30.09
N PHE A 444 -50.41 -2.76 -29.19
CA PHE A 444 -49.25 -2.65 -28.30
C PHE A 444 -48.05 -3.49 -28.77
N LYS A 445 -48.07 -4.02 -30.00
CA LYS A 445 -46.96 -4.79 -30.55
C LYS A 445 -45.91 -3.87 -31.15
N PHE A 446 -44.65 -4.12 -30.81
CA PHE A 446 -43.51 -3.45 -31.42
C PHE A 446 -42.32 -4.40 -31.58
N THR A 447 -41.40 -4.04 -32.48
CA THR A 447 -40.23 -4.84 -32.86
C THR A 447 -39.20 -4.95 -31.74
N ASP A 448 -38.36 -5.99 -31.82
CA ASP A 448 -37.25 -6.16 -30.89
C ASP A 448 -36.08 -5.28 -31.33
N ASP A 449 -35.91 -4.14 -30.69
CA ASP A 449 -34.96 -3.09 -31.10
C ASP A 449 -34.38 -2.38 -29.88
N ILE A 450 -33.05 -2.40 -29.77
CA ILE A 450 -32.30 -1.79 -28.66
C ILE A 450 -32.49 -0.26 -28.60
N ARG A 451 -32.79 0.39 -29.73
CA ARG A 451 -33.08 1.84 -29.78
C ARG A 451 -34.35 2.18 -29.00
N ILE A 452 -35.31 1.27 -28.95
CA ILE A 452 -36.52 1.41 -28.12
C ILE A 452 -36.12 1.38 -26.64
N ASP A 453 -35.25 0.45 -26.22
CA ASP A 453 -34.76 0.38 -24.84
C ASP A 453 -34.01 1.65 -24.44
N GLN A 454 -33.13 2.16 -25.31
CA GLN A 454 -32.34 3.37 -25.06
C GLN A 454 -33.23 4.60 -24.81
N ILE A 455 -34.19 4.86 -25.71
CA ILE A 455 -35.10 5.99 -25.57
C ILE A 455 -36.02 5.80 -24.36
N ALA A 456 -36.55 4.59 -24.17
CA ALA A 456 -37.53 4.34 -23.12
C ALA A 456 -36.93 4.44 -21.71
N GLU A 457 -35.77 3.81 -21.48
CA GLU A 457 -35.11 3.88 -20.18
C GLU A 457 -34.50 5.25 -19.91
N PHE A 458 -34.08 5.99 -20.95
CA PHE A 458 -33.67 7.39 -20.80
C PHE A 458 -34.87 8.30 -20.43
N GLY A 459 -35.97 8.22 -21.17
CA GLY A 459 -37.18 9.01 -20.89
C GLY A 459 -37.71 8.76 -19.48
N ASP A 460 -37.68 7.50 -19.04
CA ASP A 460 -38.04 7.11 -17.69
C ASP A 460 -37.15 7.74 -16.59
N LEU A 461 -35.84 7.69 -16.83
CA LEU A 461 -34.84 8.28 -15.96
C LEU A 461 -35.06 9.80 -15.82
N VAL A 462 -35.32 10.48 -16.93
CA VAL A 462 -35.64 11.91 -16.95
C VAL A 462 -36.93 12.22 -16.18
N SER A 463 -38.01 11.46 -16.43
CA SER A 463 -39.31 11.74 -15.83
C SER A 463 -39.38 11.36 -14.35
N ARG A 464 -39.18 10.09 -14.01
CA ARG A 464 -39.43 9.57 -12.65
C ARG A 464 -38.26 9.76 -11.69
N LYS A 465 -37.03 9.95 -12.19
CA LYS A 465 -35.82 10.01 -11.33
C LYS A 465 -35.17 11.39 -11.27
N ILE A 466 -35.28 12.21 -12.31
CA ILE A 466 -34.74 13.57 -12.30
C ILE A 466 -35.84 14.58 -11.96
N TRP A 467 -36.93 14.60 -12.74
CA TRP A 467 -37.99 15.60 -12.56
C TRP A 467 -38.84 15.36 -11.31
N ASP A 468 -39.39 14.16 -11.12
CA ASP A 468 -40.22 13.85 -9.95
C ASP A 468 -39.45 14.05 -8.63
N GLU A 469 -38.13 13.79 -8.61
CA GLU A 469 -37.30 14.05 -7.45
C GLU A 469 -37.15 15.55 -7.18
N ALA A 470 -36.94 16.37 -8.21
CA ALA A 470 -36.93 17.82 -8.09
C ALA A 470 -38.28 18.36 -7.58
N VAL A 471 -39.38 17.83 -8.10
CA VAL A 471 -40.75 18.15 -7.64
C VAL A 471 -40.93 17.81 -6.17
N ASN A 472 -40.53 16.60 -5.73
CA ASN A 472 -40.61 16.16 -4.35
C ASN A 472 -39.81 17.09 -3.40
N ARG A 473 -38.63 17.56 -3.82
CA ARG A 473 -37.81 18.53 -3.06
C ARG A 473 -38.51 19.88 -2.94
N ILE A 474 -39.06 20.40 -4.03
CA ILE A 474 -39.83 21.64 -4.01
C ILE A 474 -41.04 21.51 -3.09
N GLU A 475 -41.80 20.42 -3.19
CA GLU A 475 -42.95 20.17 -2.31
C GLU A 475 -42.56 20.11 -0.82
N ALA A 476 -41.40 19.51 -0.50
CA ALA A 476 -40.90 19.47 0.87
C ALA A 476 -40.60 20.87 1.42
N ILE A 477 -40.09 21.79 0.59
CA ILE A 477 -39.84 23.19 0.98
C ILE A 477 -41.16 23.95 1.06
N ARG A 478 -42.09 23.74 0.12
CA ARG A 478 -43.43 24.34 0.15
C ARG A 478 -44.24 23.95 1.38
N LYS A 479 -44.01 22.74 1.93
CA LYS A 479 -44.59 22.32 3.22
C LYS A 479 -44.08 23.17 4.39
N LYS A 480 -42.85 23.68 4.32
CA LYS A 480 -42.24 24.57 5.31
C LYS A 480 -42.61 26.04 5.07
N ASP A 481 -42.64 26.48 3.81
CA ASP A 481 -43.06 27.82 3.40
C ASP A 481 -44.20 27.78 2.39
N LYS A 482 -45.42 28.05 2.87
CA LYS A 482 -46.65 28.02 2.07
C LYS A 482 -46.78 29.19 1.09
N LYS A 483 -45.89 30.19 1.12
CA LYS A 483 -45.93 31.37 0.22
C LYS A 483 -45.35 31.08 -1.17
N LEU A 484 -44.61 29.98 -1.32
CA LEU A 484 -44.00 29.58 -2.57
C LEU A 484 -45.05 29.12 -3.60
N PRO A 485 -44.87 29.46 -4.90
CA PRO A 485 -45.84 29.15 -5.96
C PRO A 485 -46.11 27.65 -6.07
N ALA A 486 -47.26 27.29 -6.65
CA ALA A 486 -47.58 25.90 -6.94
C ALA A 486 -46.88 25.45 -8.22
N ILE A 487 -46.35 24.22 -8.22
CA ILE A 487 -45.76 23.63 -9.42
C ILE A 487 -46.90 23.33 -10.40
N PRO A 488 -46.81 23.76 -11.67
CA PRO A 488 -47.78 23.39 -12.70
C PRO A 488 -47.85 21.88 -12.85
N ALA A 489 -49.06 21.31 -12.82
CA ALA A 489 -49.25 19.88 -13.04
C ALA A 489 -49.18 19.58 -14.55
N PHE A 490 -48.09 18.93 -14.98
CA PHE A 490 -47.98 18.38 -16.32
C PHE A 490 -47.08 17.13 -16.32
N ASP A 491 -47.33 16.25 -17.28
CA ASP A 491 -46.63 14.99 -17.44
C ASP A 491 -45.59 15.13 -18.56
N LEU A 492 -44.32 14.86 -18.24
CA LEU A 492 -43.22 14.97 -19.19
C LEU A 492 -43.36 14.00 -20.37
N THR A 493 -43.92 12.80 -20.14
CA THR A 493 -44.17 11.83 -21.20
C THR A 493 -45.16 12.39 -22.23
N HIS A 494 -46.21 13.08 -21.76
CA HIS A 494 -47.17 13.74 -22.65
C HIS A 494 -46.53 14.91 -23.41
N LYS A 495 -45.66 15.70 -22.76
CA LYS A 495 -44.97 16.82 -23.41
C LYS A 495 -44.00 16.35 -24.51
N VAL A 496 -43.29 15.25 -24.27
CA VAL A 496 -42.42 14.64 -25.29
C VAL A 496 -43.25 14.08 -26.45
N ALA A 497 -44.40 13.44 -26.18
CA ALA A 497 -45.31 13.00 -27.24
C ALA A 497 -45.85 14.18 -28.08
N GLU A 498 -46.16 15.32 -27.46
CA GLU A 498 -46.51 16.56 -28.17
C GLU A 498 -45.36 17.06 -29.05
N PHE A 499 -44.14 17.13 -28.50
CA PHE A 499 -42.94 17.57 -29.22
C PHE A 499 -42.61 16.69 -30.43
N TRP A 500 -42.81 15.38 -30.31
CA TRP A 500 -42.61 14.41 -31.38
C TRP A 500 -43.77 14.31 -32.38
N ASN A 501 -44.82 15.13 -32.25
CA ASN A 501 -46.05 15.06 -33.05
C ASN A 501 -46.77 13.70 -32.98
N LEU A 502 -46.68 13.01 -31.84
CA LEU A 502 -47.30 11.71 -31.56
C LEU A 502 -48.55 11.84 -30.67
N THR A 503 -49.22 12.99 -30.72
CA THR A 503 -50.39 13.29 -29.86
C THR A 503 -51.56 12.34 -30.05
N GLU A 504 -51.65 11.68 -31.21
CA GLU A 504 -52.66 10.68 -31.52
C GLU A 504 -52.57 9.43 -30.63
N TYR A 505 -51.38 9.12 -30.09
CA TYR A 505 -51.12 7.97 -29.22
C TYR A 505 -51.26 8.27 -27.71
N LEU A 506 -51.67 9.49 -27.34
CA LEU A 506 -51.90 9.87 -25.95
C LEU A 506 -52.98 9.04 -25.22
N PRO A 507 -54.10 8.62 -25.87
CA PRO A 507 -55.08 7.73 -25.24
C PRO A 507 -54.45 6.42 -24.74
N GLU A 508 -53.63 5.78 -25.58
CA GLU A 508 -52.91 4.54 -25.28
C GLU A 508 -51.96 4.72 -24.09
N ILE A 509 -51.17 5.80 -24.10
CA ILE A 509 -50.24 6.14 -23.02
C ILE A 509 -50.98 6.29 -21.68
N ARG A 510 -52.12 6.99 -21.65
CA ARG A 510 -52.94 7.15 -20.43
C ARG A 510 -53.48 5.82 -19.90
N HIS A 511 -53.89 4.92 -20.79
CA HIS A 511 -54.31 3.57 -20.40
C HIS A 511 -53.15 2.75 -19.83
N ILE A 512 -51.94 2.87 -20.40
CA ILE A 512 -50.74 2.21 -19.89
C ILE A 512 -50.38 2.70 -18.47
N GLN A 513 -50.38 4.02 -18.25
CA GLN A 513 -50.07 4.60 -16.93
C GLN A 513 -51.04 4.14 -15.83
N ARG A 514 -52.30 3.82 -16.19
CA ARG A 514 -53.34 3.37 -15.25
C ARG A 514 -53.40 1.85 -15.05
N ILE A 515 -52.49 1.06 -15.63
CA ILE A 515 -52.50 -0.42 -15.51
C ILE A 515 -52.59 -0.88 -14.04
N ASN A 516 -51.82 -0.27 -13.13
CA ASN A 516 -51.84 -0.66 -11.71
C ASN A 516 -53.17 -0.32 -11.01
N GLU A 517 -53.81 0.78 -11.39
CA GLU A 517 -55.15 1.15 -10.90
C GLU A 517 -56.19 0.17 -11.43
N SER A 518 -56.19 -0.08 -12.75
CA SER A 518 -57.09 -1.01 -13.41
C SER A 518 -56.96 -2.44 -12.88
N LEU A 519 -55.74 -2.92 -12.60
CA LEU A 519 -55.51 -4.21 -11.95
C LEU A 519 -56.17 -4.27 -10.56
N LYS A 520 -56.07 -3.19 -9.79
CA LYS A 520 -56.66 -3.09 -8.44
C LYS A 520 -58.18 -2.99 -8.50
N GLU A 521 -58.73 -2.18 -9.41
CA GLU A 521 -60.17 -2.03 -9.64
C GLU A 521 -60.80 -3.36 -10.08
N ASN A 522 -60.13 -4.11 -10.95
CA ASN A 522 -60.55 -5.41 -11.45
C ASN A 522 -60.23 -6.58 -10.50
N LYS A 523 -59.64 -6.32 -9.32
CA LYS A 523 -59.21 -7.32 -8.31
C LYS A 523 -58.30 -8.41 -8.88
N LEU A 524 -57.51 -8.09 -9.89
CA LEU A 524 -56.54 -8.99 -10.51
C LEU A 524 -55.21 -8.94 -9.75
N LYS A 525 -54.52 -10.09 -9.64
CA LYS A 525 -53.18 -10.15 -9.02
C LYS A 525 -52.12 -9.69 -10.02
N GLY A 526 -51.30 -8.71 -9.63
CA GLY A 526 -50.16 -8.24 -10.42
C GLY A 526 -49.81 -6.79 -10.14
N ASN A 527 -48.70 -6.34 -10.73
CA ASN A 527 -48.34 -4.93 -10.88
C ASN A 527 -47.41 -4.80 -12.09
N THR A 528 -47.15 -3.57 -12.55
CA THR A 528 -46.19 -3.31 -13.63
C THR A 528 -44.72 -3.54 -13.21
N GLY A 529 -44.46 -3.92 -11.95
CA GLY A 529 -43.12 -4.13 -11.42
C GLY A 529 -42.27 -2.86 -11.32
N GLY A 530 -42.81 -1.69 -11.68
CA GLY A 530 -42.07 -0.43 -11.83
C GLY A 530 -41.50 -0.20 -13.24
N VAL A 531 -41.78 -1.09 -14.20
CA VAL A 531 -41.33 -0.94 -15.60
C VAL A 531 -42.06 0.23 -16.29
N PRO A 532 -41.36 1.11 -17.02
CA PRO A 532 -41.94 2.29 -17.68
C PRO A 532 -42.53 1.95 -19.05
N TYR A 533 -43.60 1.14 -19.08
CA TYR A 533 -44.19 0.65 -20.33
C TYR A 533 -44.67 1.76 -21.27
N GLU A 534 -45.09 2.90 -20.72
CA GLU A 534 -45.52 4.09 -21.45
C GLU A 534 -44.40 4.65 -22.33
N TRP A 535 -43.17 4.65 -21.81
CA TRP A 535 -41.99 5.10 -22.53
C TRP A 535 -41.55 4.10 -23.60
N TYR A 536 -41.65 2.80 -23.32
CA TYR A 536 -41.42 1.75 -24.32
C TYR A 536 -42.36 1.86 -25.51
N TYR A 537 -43.64 2.10 -25.25
CA TYR A 537 -44.63 2.29 -26.29
C TYR A 537 -44.39 3.56 -27.11
N LEU A 538 -44.13 4.69 -26.44
CA LEU A 538 -43.86 5.97 -27.11
C LEU A 538 -42.59 5.91 -27.97
N ALA A 539 -41.52 5.29 -27.46
CA ALA A 539 -40.27 5.10 -28.19
C ALA A 539 -40.47 4.25 -29.46
N ALA A 540 -41.25 3.16 -29.36
CA ALA A 540 -41.57 2.33 -30.51
C ALA A 540 -42.31 3.11 -31.60
N LYS A 541 -43.34 3.88 -31.24
CA LYS A 541 -44.10 4.70 -32.19
C LYS A 541 -43.27 5.79 -32.84
N TYR A 542 -42.34 6.38 -32.09
CA TYR A 542 -41.39 7.34 -32.65
C TYR A 542 -40.50 6.72 -33.74
N LEU A 543 -39.92 5.54 -33.47
CA LEU A 543 -39.04 4.85 -34.42
C LEU A 543 -39.80 4.26 -35.62
N GLU A 544 -41.06 3.84 -35.44
CA GLU A 544 -41.94 3.45 -36.55
C GLU A 544 -42.20 4.63 -37.51
N ALA A 545 -42.42 5.84 -36.97
CA ALA A 545 -42.60 7.05 -37.76
C ALA A 545 -41.28 7.57 -38.40
N HIS A 546 -40.12 7.18 -37.86
CA HIS A 546 -38.79 7.63 -38.28
C HIS A 546 -37.82 6.45 -38.51
N PRO A 547 -38.05 5.61 -39.54
CA PRO A 547 -37.29 4.37 -39.74
C PRO A 547 -35.80 4.58 -40.07
N GLY A 548 -35.37 5.80 -40.44
CA GLY A 548 -33.99 6.13 -40.80
C GLY A 548 -33.06 6.48 -39.62
N VAL A 549 -33.53 6.40 -38.38
CA VAL A 549 -32.75 6.78 -37.19
C VAL A 549 -31.78 5.67 -36.81
N GLU A 550 -30.50 5.81 -37.09
CA GLU A 550 -29.49 4.81 -36.68
C GLU A 550 -28.97 5.04 -35.26
N ASP A 551 -28.73 6.30 -34.88
CA ASP A 551 -28.30 6.73 -33.55
C ASP A 551 -29.37 7.60 -32.88
N VAL A 552 -29.76 7.24 -31.66
CA VAL A 552 -30.80 7.95 -30.89
C VAL A 552 -30.27 9.16 -30.13
N ARG A 553 -28.95 9.38 -30.11
CA ARG A 553 -28.30 10.48 -29.36
C ARG A 553 -28.86 11.84 -29.73
N GLU A 554 -28.92 12.16 -31.02
CA GLU A 554 -29.38 13.47 -31.49
C GLU A 554 -30.83 13.75 -31.07
N ILE A 555 -31.70 12.74 -31.19
CA ILE A 555 -33.10 12.81 -30.80
C ILE A 555 -33.24 13.04 -29.30
N CYS A 556 -32.49 12.28 -28.49
CA CYS A 556 -32.51 12.45 -27.05
C CYS A 556 -31.95 13.82 -26.63
N GLN A 557 -30.94 14.35 -27.32
CA GLN A 557 -30.42 15.70 -27.09
C GLN A 557 -31.49 16.77 -27.36
N GLN A 558 -32.24 16.65 -28.47
CA GLN A 558 -33.35 17.54 -28.79
C GLN A 558 -34.47 17.47 -27.73
N VAL A 559 -34.75 16.28 -27.18
CA VAL A 559 -35.67 16.13 -26.05
C VAL A 559 -35.15 16.84 -24.81
N ILE A 560 -33.85 16.74 -24.49
CA ILE A 560 -33.24 17.45 -23.36
C ILE A 560 -33.42 18.96 -23.53
N GLU A 561 -33.13 19.52 -24.70
CA GLU A 561 -33.28 20.96 -24.99
C GLU A 561 -34.73 21.41 -24.81
N TYR A 562 -35.68 20.67 -25.38
CA TYR A 562 -37.11 20.95 -25.26
C TYR A 562 -37.57 20.91 -23.79
N LEU A 563 -37.24 19.85 -23.06
CA LEU A 563 -37.62 19.69 -21.66
C LEU A 563 -36.95 20.75 -20.78
N THR A 564 -35.69 21.11 -21.05
CA THR A 564 -34.96 22.17 -20.36
C THR A 564 -35.67 23.51 -20.49
N GLY A 565 -36.20 23.83 -21.67
CA GLY A 565 -37.01 25.03 -21.91
C GLY A 565 -38.31 25.07 -21.10
N LEU A 566 -38.87 23.91 -20.75
CA LEU A 566 -40.09 23.80 -19.92
C LEU A 566 -39.79 23.85 -18.42
N ILE A 567 -38.77 23.14 -17.94
CA ILE A 567 -38.52 22.94 -16.51
C ILE A 567 -37.68 24.05 -15.88
N SER A 568 -36.72 24.62 -16.60
CA SER A 568 -35.79 25.61 -16.03
C SER A 568 -36.50 26.87 -15.51
N PRO A 569 -37.52 27.43 -16.20
CA PRO A 569 -38.30 28.56 -15.69
C PRO A 569 -39.12 28.23 -14.45
N ILE A 570 -39.42 26.95 -14.19
CA ILE A 570 -40.13 26.50 -13.00
C ILE A 570 -39.13 26.39 -11.84
N LEU A 571 -37.98 25.74 -12.08
CA LEU A 571 -36.96 25.53 -11.05
C LEU A 571 -36.38 26.84 -10.52
N SER A 572 -36.19 27.85 -11.38
CA SER A 572 -35.66 29.17 -10.99
C SER A 572 -36.55 29.97 -10.02
N GLN A 573 -37.81 29.56 -9.84
CA GLN A 573 -38.74 30.17 -8.88
C GLN A 573 -38.49 29.74 -7.44
N TYR A 574 -37.63 28.74 -7.21
CA TYR A 574 -37.36 28.16 -5.90
C TYR A 574 -35.87 28.20 -5.57
N GLN A 575 -35.54 28.53 -4.33
CA GLN A 575 -34.18 28.43 -3.82
C GLN A 575 -34.01 27.10 -3.09
N LEU A 576 -33.49 26.10 -3.80
CA LEU A 576 -33.23 24.77 -3.24
C LEU A 576 -31.91 24.78 -2.44
N PRO A 577 -31.84 24.09 -1.29
CA PRO A 577 -30.57 23.84 -0.62
C PRO A 577 -29.63 23.08 -1.55
N ASP A 578 -28.36 23.49 -1.60
CA ASP A 578 -27.36 22.90 -2.49
C ASP A 578 -26.70 21.63 -1.92
N GLY A 579 -27.02 21.28 -0.67
CA GLY A 579 -26.59 20.04 -0.01
C GLY A 579 -25.21 20.09 0.66
N TRP A 580 -24.55 21.25 0.73
CA TRP A 580 -23.17 21.37 1.22
C TRP A 580 -23.03 22.04 2.60
N ASP A 581 -24.12 22.32 3.31
CA ASP A 581 -24.11 23.08 4.57
C ASP A 581 -23.28 22.42 5.68
N ASP A 582 -23.41 21.11 5.86
CA ASP A 582 -22.61 20.36 6.84
C ASP A 582 -21.12 20.43 6.51
N LEU A 583 -20.76 20.37 5.21
CA LEU A 583 -19.37 20.51 4.78
C LEU A 583 -18.85 21.91 5.08
N ARG A 584 -19.65 22.96 4.80
CA ARG A 584 -19.24 24.34 5.10
C ARG A 584 -18.99 24.55 6.59
N GLN A 585 -19.88 24.02 7.43
CA GLN A 585 -19.73 24.06 8.88
C GLN A 585 -18.50 23.28 9.33
N TRP A 586 -18.25 22.12 8.73
CA TRP A 586 -17.08 21.30 9.03
C TRP A 586 -15.78 22.01 8.67
N VAL A 587 -15.64 22.57 7.47
CA VAL A 587 -14.45 23.33 7.03
C VAL A 587 -14.15 24.47 8.02
N SER A 588 -15.18 25.21 8.41
CA SER A 588 -15.05 26.32 9.37
C SER A 588 -14.56 25.90 10.76
N ARG A 589 -14.71 24.62 11.13
CA ARG A 589 -14.29 24.06 12.41
C ARG A 589 -12.90 23.44 12.35
N VAL A 590 -12.56 22.77 11.25
CA VAL A 590 -11.33 21.98 11.16
C VAL A 590 -10.13 22.79 10.68
N VAL A 591 -10.34 23.85 9.89
CA VAL A 591 -9.26 24.70 9.41
C VAL A 591 -8.86 25.70 10.49
N MET A 592 -7.57 25.69 10.84
CA MET A 592 -6.94 26.51 11.86
C MET A 592 -5.87 27.37 11.21
N LEU A 593 -5.98 28.69 11.38
CA LEU A 593 -4.99 29.67 10.92
C LEU A 593 -4.22 30.25 12.13
N PRO A 594 -3.00 30.77 11.92
CA PRO A 594 -2.19 31.40 12.96
C PRO A 594 -2.89 32.66 13.50
N ASN A 595 -2.73 32.92 14.80
CA ASN A 595 -3.35 34.05 15.52
C ASN A 595 -4.89 34.10 15.56
N THR A 596 -5.61 33.22 14.84
CA THR A 596 -7.05 32.95 15.07
C THR A 596 -7.31 32.03 16.27
N ASN A 597 -6.24 31.46 16.85
CA ASN A 597 -6.25 30.74 18.13
C ASN A 597 -6.38 31.70 19.34
N GLN A 598 -7.33 32.65 19.31
CA GLN A 598 -8.18 32.71 20.49
C GLN A 598 -8.87 31.36 20.48
N GLN A 599 -8.49 30.49 21.43
CA GLN A 599 -9.11 29.20 21.70
C GLN A 599 -10.53 29.18 21.13
N SER A 600 -10.86 28.25 20.24
CA SER A 600 -12.23 27.70 20.31
C SER A 600 -12.38 27.42 21.79
N SER A 601 -13.20 28.20 22.50
CA SER A 601 -13.13 28.27 23.95
C SER A 601 -13.17 26.84 24.46
N SER A 602 -12.52 26.53 25.59
CA SER A 602 -12.67 25.20 26.21
C SER A 602 -14.15 24.77 26.20
N GLU A 603 -15.06 25.74 26.29
CA GLU A 603 -16.50 25.60 26.09
C GLU A 603 -16.90 25.08 24.69
N THR A 604 -16.41 25.58 23.55
CA THR A 604 -16.77 25.08 22.21
C THR A 604 -16.31 23.63 21.98
N GLN A 605 -15.11 23.26 22.42
CA GLN A 605 -14.63 21.87 22.33
C GLN A 605 -15.42 20.94 23.25
N THR A 606 -15.70 21.41 24.48
CA THR A 606 -16.54 20.68 25.44
C THR A 606 -17.96 20.53 24.90
N GLU A 607 -18.54 21.57 24.31
CA GLU A 607 -19.88 21.56 23.73
C GLU A 607 -19.96 20.60 22.53
N ASN A 608 -18.95 20.59 21.66
CA ASN A 608 -18.86 19.60 20.59
C ASN A 608 -18.80 18.18 21.14
N PHE A 609 -17.92 17.90 22.10
CA PHE A 609 -17.84 16.58 22.73
C PHE A 609 -19.16 16.18 23.41
N LEU A 610 -19.82 17.11 24.13
CA LEU A 610 -21.11 16.88 24.76
C LEU A 610 -22.20 16.61 23.73
N ASN A 611 -22.19 17.29 22.58
CA ASN A 611 -23.12 17.03 21.47
C ASN A 611 -22.88 15.65 20.86
N GLU A 612 -21.62 15.26 20.61
CA GLU A 612 -21.27 13.92 20.12
C GLU A 612 -21.67 12.82 21.11
N LEU A 613 -21.38 13.02 22.40
CA LEU A 613 -21.76 12.09 23.47
C LEU A 613 -23.28 11.99 23.62
N SER A 614 -24.00 13.12 23.52
CA SER A 614 -25.46 13.16 23.54
C SER A 614 -26.06 12.37 22.38
N ASN A 615 -25.55 12.58 21.15
CA ASN A 615 -25.97 11.85 19.96
C ASN A 615 -25.67 10.35 20.09
N TYR A 616 -24.50 9.98 20.61
CA TYR A 616 -24.16 8.58 20.92
C TYR A 616 -25.15 7.94 21.88
N ASN A 617 -25.45 8.62 22.98
CA ASN A 617 -26.42 8.14 23.97
C ASN A 617 -27.83 8.06 23.38
N ALA A 618 -28.25 9.02 22.56
CA ALA A 618 -29.54 9.02 21.88
C ALA A 618 -29.67 7.89 20.85
N ALA A 619 -28.59 7.54 20.16
CA ALA A 619 -28.56 6.43 19.19
C ALA A 619 -28.74 5.05 19.84
N LYS A 620 -28.43 4.93 21.14
CA LYS A 620 -28.59 3.71 21.94
C LYS A 620 -29.97 3.56 22.59
N LYS A 621 -30.85 4.57 22.51
CA LYS A 621 -32.20 4.50 23.08
C LYS A 621 -33.14 3.60 22.24
N PRO A 622 -33.94 2.72 22.87
CA PRO A 622 -34.98 1.97 22.16
C PRO A 622 -36.21 2.85 21.87
N GLY A 623 -36.83 2.67 20.69
CA GLY A 623 -38.13 3.27 20.36
C GLY A 623 -38.11 4.73 19.87
N ARG A 624 -39.17 5.49 20.20
CA ARG A 624 -39.42 6.86 19.70
C ARG A 624 -38.41 7.84 20.33
N GLY A 625 -37.64 8.55 19.48
CA GLY A 625 -36.55 9.43 19.92
C GLY A 625 -35.14 8.89 19.64
N ARG A 626 -35.02 7.72 18.99
CA ARG A 626 -33.74 7.20 18.48
C ARG A 626 -33.20 8.12 17.38
N GLN A 627 -31.97 8.57 17.55
CA GLN A 627 -31.21 9.29 16.51
C GLN A 627 -30.30 8.33 15.74
N LEU A 628 -30.05 8.63 14.47
CA LEU A 628 -29.07 7.91 13.68
C LEU A 628 -27.67 8.41 14.03
N ILE A 629 -26.72 7.50 14.21
CA ILE A 629 -25.30 7.82 14.39
C ILE A 629 -24.49 7.21 13.25
N CYS A 630 -23.45 7.90 12.80
CA CYS A 630 -22.53 7.37 11.82
C CYS A 630 -21.85 6.08 12.32
N SER A 631 -21.80 5.06 11.46
CA SER A 631 -21.09 3.81 11.74
C SER A 631 -19.57 3.99 11.75
N ILE A 632 -19.09 5.03 11.05
CA ILE A 632 -17.68 5.31 10.82
C ILE A 632 -17.17 6.31 11.89
N SER A 633 -17.66 7.54 11.86
CA SER A 633 -17.31 8.61 12.79
C SER A 633 -18.30 8.69 13.97
N HIS A 634 -18.04 9.60 14.92
CA HIS A 634 -18.98 10.00 15.98
C HIS A 634 -19.54 11.41 15.75
N SER A 635 -19.35 11.94 14.54
CA SER A 635 -19.58 13.34 14.24
C SER A 635 -21.06 13.72 14.33
N ALA A 636 -21.32 14.96 14.78
CA ALA A 636 -22.66 15.50 15.01
C ALA A 636 -23.39 16.01 13.73
N TYR A 637 -22.87 15.68 12.54
CA TYR A 637 -23.46 16.11 11.27
C TYR A 637 -24.67 15.26 10.87
N THR A 638 -25.39 15.69 9.83
CA THR A 638 -26.57 14.97 9.32
C THR A 638 -26.22 13.53 9.00
N VAL A 639 -27.03 12.59 9.48
CA VAL A 639 -26.82 11.16 9.30
C VAL A 639 -27.96 10.56 8.49
N THR A 640 -27.62 9.84 7.42
CA THR A 640 -28.56 9.13 6.55
C THR A 640 -28.27 7.63 6.56
N GLU A 641 -29.25 6.82 6.13
CA GLU A 641 -29.03 5.40 5.89
C GLU A 641 -28.11 5.20 4.68
N GLN A 642 -27.17 4.25 4.79
CA GLN A 642 -26.22 3.96 3.74
C GLN A 642 -26.90 3.26 2.56
N MET A 643 -26.81 3.85 1.36
CA MET A 643 -27.23 3.22 0.10
C MET A 643 -26.03 2.57 -0.59
N GLU A 644 -26.20 1.32 -1.06
CA GLU A 644 -25.12 0.55 -1.69
C GLU A 644 -24.51 1.22 -2.93
N SER A 645 -25.30 1.99 -3.69
CA SER A 645 -24.82 2.72 -4.88
C SER A 645 -23.99 3.96 -4.55
N ALA A 646 -24.04 4.46 -3.31
CA ALA A 646 -23.45 5.73 -2.89
C ALA A 646 -22.16 5.58 -2.08
N VAL A 647 -21.67 4.35 -1.91
CA VAL A 647 -20.57 4.00 -1.01
C VAL A 647 -19.75 2.84 -1.57
N LEU A 648 -18.47 2.84 -1.23
CA LEU A 648 -17.54 1.82 -1.71
C LEU A 648 -17.83 0.43 -1.12
N PHE A 649 -18.28 0.31 0.13
CA PHE A 649 -18.45 -0.99 0.81
C PHE A 649 -19.90 -1.29 1.20
N THR A 650 -20.26 -2.56 1.41
CA THR A 650 -21.66 -2.91 1.74
C THR A 650 -22.10 -2.29 3.06
N PRO A 651 -23.41 -1.99 3.18
CA PRO A 651 -24.01 -1.78 4.48
C PRO A 651 -23.96 -3.08 5.29
N GLN A 652 -22.93 -3.27 6.12
CA GLN A 652 -22.84 -4.47 6.98
C GLN A 652 -23.92 -4.47 8.09
N VAL A 653 -24.41 -5.67 8.43
CA VAL A 653 -25.51 -5.93 9.38
C VAL A 653 -25.14 -5.59 10.84
N TYR A 654 -23.85 -5.59 11.20
CA TYR A 654 -23.38 -5.40 12.57
C TYR A 654 -22.45 -4.19 12.71
N THR A 655 -22.77 -3.33 13.68
CA THR A 655 -21.89 -2.29 14.21
C THR A 655 -22.14 -2.15 15.71
N ASN A 656 -21.06 -2.06 16.50
CA ASN A 656 -21.13 -1.81 17.93
C ASN A 656 -21.78 -0.46 18.28
N LYS A 657 -22.05 0.40 17.29
CA LYS A 657 -22.71 1.71 17.46
C LYS A 657 -24.24 1.62 17.38
N GLN A 658 -24.79 0.59 16.75
CA GLN A 658 -26.25 0.37 16.76
C GLN A 658 -26.68 -0.47 17.98
N MET A 659 -27.99 -0.55 18.21
CA MET A 659 -28.56 -1.40 19.26
C MET A 659 -28.50 -2.88 18.82
N LEU A 660 -28.06 -3.77 19.71
CA LEU A 660 -28.03 -5.22 19.47
C LEU A 660 -29.47 -5.75 19.33
N GLY A 661 -29.73 -6.60 18.34
CA GLY A 661 -31.03 -7.28 18.13
C GLY A 661 -32.09 -6.50 17.32
N GLY A 662 -31.73 -5.39 16.67
CA GLY A 662 -32.65 -4.65 15.78
C GLY A 662 -32.85 -5.34 14.42
N SER A 663 -34.05 -5.24 13.83
CA SER A 663 -34.38 -5.80 12.51
C SER A 663 -33.84 -5.00 11.32
N ASN A 664 -33.33 -3.78 11.54
CA ASN A 664 -32.75 -2.93 10.49
C ASN A 664 -31.24 -3.14 10.39
N ALA A 665 -30.82 -3.83 9.33
CA ALA A 665 -29.44 -4.24 9.05
C ALA A 665 -28.60 -3.18 8.30
N LYS A 666 -29.09 -1.94 8.14
CA LYS A 666 -28.38 -0.91 7.37
C LYS A 666 -27.55 0.00 8.28
N ARG A 667 -26.28 0.19 7.91
CA ARG A 667 -25.40 1.20 8.50
C ARG A 667 -25.90 2.60 8.18
N ASN A 668 -25.48 3.54 9.02
CA ASN A 668 -25.74 4.95 8.87
C ASN A 668 -24.43 5.68 8.60
N ILE A 669 -24.44 6.73 7.79
CA ILE A 669 -23.25 7.50 7.45
C ILE A 669 -23.52 8.99 7.66
N SER A 670 -22.58 9.70 8.31
CA SER A 670 -22.65 11.16 8.41
C SER A 670 -22.36 11.77 7.04
N SER A 671 -22.94 12.92 6.73
CA SER A 671 -22.67 13.70 5.51
C SER A 671 -21.17 13.84 5.21
N ILE A 672 -20.33 14.17 6.19
CA ILE A 672 -18.86 14.31 5.99
C ILE A 672 -18.18 13.00 5.60
N ALA A 673 -18.47 11.91 6.32
CA ALA A 673 -17.96 10.59 5.94
C ALA A 673 -18.52 10.13 4.58
N GLY A 674 -19.77 10.50 4.26
CA GLY A 674 -20.39 10.27 2.96
C GLY A 674 -19.67 11.03 1.84
N VAL A 675 -19.31 12.29 2.06
CA VAL A 675 -18.51 13.10 1.12
C VAL A 675 -17.14 12.46 0.90
N GLU A 676 -16.42 12.03 1.95
CA GLU A 676 -15.13 11.35 1.79
C GLU A 676 -15.25 10.06 0.96
N MET A 677 -16.27 9.22 1.23
CA MET A 677 -16.49 7.98 0.46
C MET A 677 -16.88 8.25 -0.99
N MET A 678 -17.73 9.27 -1.22
CA MET A 678 -18.11 9.73 -2.55
C MET A 678 -16.88 10.25 -3.31
N LEU A 679 -16.03 11.07 -2.68
CA LEU A 679 -14.80 11.57 -3.29
C LEU A 679 -13.87 10.43 -3.71
N ARG A 680 -13.71 9.39 -2.88
CA ARG A 680 -12.95 8.18 -3.26
C ARG A 680 -13.59 7.44 -4.42
N GLN A 681 -14.91 7.27 -4.42
CA GLN A 681 -15.61 6.62 -5.53
C GLN A 681 -15.43 7.38 -6.86
N ILE A 682 -15.38 8.72 -6.81
CA ILE A 682 -15.26 9.55 -8.01
C ILE A 682 -13.80 9.71 -8.46
N LEU A 683 -12.90 10.04 -7.53
CA LEU A 683 -11.52 10.44 -7.82
C LEU A 683 -10.51 9.30 -7.70
N MET A 684 -10.88 8.15 -7.12
CA MET A 684 -9.98 7.01 -6.99
C MET A 684 -10.45 5.74 -7.68
N ASN A 685 -11.77 5.52 -7.76
CA ASN A 685 -12.28 4.29 -8.35
C ASN A 685 -12.09 4.29 -9.87
N GLN A 686 -11.18 3.44 -10.34
CA GLN A 686 -11.04 3.12 -11.76
C GLN A 686 -12.00 2.01 -12.20
N THR A 687 -12.72 1.38 -11.27
CA THR A 687 -13.72 0.34 -11.56
C THR A 687 -15.15 0.82 -11.32
N GLN A 688 -16.13 0.06 -11.83
CA GLN A 688 -17.55 0.24 -11.48
C GLN A 688 -17.98 -0.61 -10.27
N ALA A 689 -17.02 -1.24 -9.57
CA ALA A 689 -17.32 -2.05 -8.39
C ALA A 689 -17.65 -1.14 -7.20
N VAL A 690 -18.80 -1.40 -6.59
CA VAL A 690 -19.32 -0.74 -5.38
C VAL A 690 -20.00 -1.78 -4.49
N GLY A 691 -20.22 -1.45 -3.22
CA GLY A 691 -20.93 -2.32 -2.29
C GLY A 691 -20.27 -3.69 -2.16
N LYS A 692 -21.06 -4.75 -2.40
CA LYS A 692 -20.59 -6.13 -2.19
C LYS A 692 -19.44 -6.49 -3.11
N ARG A 693 -19.49 -6.04 -4.37
CA ARG A 693 -18.45 -6.33 -5.36
C ARG A 693 -17.08 -5.75 -4.97
N PHE A 694 -17.07 -4.59 -4.31
CA PHE A 694 -15.83 -3.97 -3.86
C PHE A 694 -15.31 -4.60 -2.56
N GLU A 695 -16.20 -4.92 -1.60
CA GLU A 695 -15.81 -5.63 -0.37
C GLU A 695 -15.27 -7.04 -0.66
N ASP A 696 -15.94 -7.79 -1.54
CA ASP A 696 -15.48 -9.10 -2.00
C ASP A 696 -14.12 -8.99 -2.72
N GLY A 697 -13.80 -7.79 -3.24
CA GLY A 697 -12.50 -7.45 -3.79
C GLY A 697 -11.37 -7.37 -2.77
N LYS A 698 -11.63 -7.38 -1.44
CA LYS A 698 -10.63 -7.47 -0.36
C LYS A 698 -9.39 -6.57 -0.54
N TYR A 699 -9.60 -5.33 -0.95
CA TYR A 699 -8.53 -4.35 -1.09
C TYR A 699 -7.76 -4.14 0.22
N ARG A 700 -6.47 -3.82 0.13
CA ARG A 700 -5.65 -3.33 1.26
C ARG A 700 -5.14 -1.94 0.96
N TYR A 701 -5.34 -1.04 1.91
CA TYR A 701 -4.91 0.34 1.81
C TYR A 701 -3.48 0.47 2.29
N LEU A 702 -2.64 1.10 1.46
CA LEU A 702 -1.31 1.57 1.79
C LEU A 702 -1.40 3.09 1.97
N TYR A 703 -1.06 3.56 3.16
CA TYR A 703 -0.97 4.98 3.49
C TYR A 703 0.49 5.39 3.56
N PHE A 704 0.84 6.45 2.84
CA PHE A 704 2.19 7.01 2.81
C PHE A 704 2.21 8.32 3.60
N TYR A 705 2.83 8.26 4.77
CA TYR A 705 3.06 9.44 5.59
C TYR A 705 4.46 9.98 5.28
N PRO A 706 4.62 11.31 5.10
CA PRO A 706 5.95 11.86 4.97
C PRO A 706 6.75 11.62 6.24
N THR A 707 8.04 11.49 6.07
CA THR A 707 9.00 11.49 7.17
C THR A 707 9.19 12.94 7.64
N TYR A 708 8.19 13.40 8.41
CA TYR A 708 7.89 14.78 8.84
C TYR A 708 7.09 15.61 7.82
N TYR A 709 7.62 15.88 6.63
CA TYR A 709 6.93 16.67 5.60
C TYR A 709 7.47 16.38 4.19
N PHE A 710 6.73 16.80 3.16
CA PHE A 710 7.20 16.88 1.79
C PHE A 710 7.61 18.32 1.44
N THR A 711 8.66 18.45 0.64
CA THR A 711 9.07 19.67 -0.08
C THR A 711 8.47 19.67 -1.49
N PRO A 712 8.43 20.80 -2.22
CA PRO A 712 7.91 20.81 -3.59
C PRO A 712 8.57 19.79 -4.52
N GLU A 713 9.88 19.61 -4.41
CA GLU A 713 10.67 18.63 -5.15
C GLU A 713 10.24 17.20 -4.81
N THR A 714 10.23 16.83 -3.52
CA THR A 714 9.83 15.47 -3.10
C THR A 714 8.35 15.18 -3.36
N ASN A 715 7.48 16.20 -3.35
CA ASN A 715 6.06 16.06 -3.68
C ASN A 715 5.86 15.72 -5.17
N LYS A 716 6.54 16.45 -6.07
CA LYS A 716 6.54 16.15 -7.51
C LYS A 716 7.12 14.76 -7.81
N PHE A 717 8.24 14.42 -7.16
CA PHE A 717 8.83 13.08 -7.26
C PHE A 717 7.83 12.00 -6.84
N LEU A 718 7.25 12.14 -5.65
CA LEU A 718 6.34 11.14 -5.11
C LEU A 718 5.06 11.05 -5.91
N GLN A 719 4.53 12.15 -6.43
CA GLN A 719 3.35 12.16 -7.31
C GLN A 719 3.60 11.35 -8.60
N LYS A 720 4.76 11.54 -9.25
CA LYS A 720 5.12 10.74 -10.43
C LYS A 720 5.28 9.26 -10.08
N ALA A 721 6.04 8.94 -9.02
CA ALA A 721 6.25 7.57 -8.58
C ALA A 721 4.94 6.88 -8.21
N TYR A 722 4.09 7.56 -7.44
CA TYR A 722 2.77 7.11 -6.99
C TYR A 722 1.85 6.77 -8.17
N SER A 723 1.75 7.66 -9.16
CA SER A 723 0.92 7.44 -10.34
C SER A 723 1.37 6.20 -11.12
N GLY A 724 2.69 5.98 -11.23
CA GLY A 724 3.24 4.84 -11.96
C GLY A 724 3.21 3.49 -11.22
N VAL A 725 2.86 3.40 -9.93
CA VAL A 725 2.86 2.11 -9.21
C VAL A 725 1.87 1.12 -9.84
N ALA A 726 2.33 0.17 -10.65
CA ALA A 726 1.47 -0.73 -11.41
C ALA A 726 1.39 -2.13 -10.79
N GLN A 727 2.44 -2.55 -10.09
CA GLN A 727 2.56 -3.93 -9.64
C GLN A 727 1.68 -4.21 -8.41
N THR A 728 0.68 -5.07 -8.61
CA THR A 728 -0.32 -5.43 -7.58
C THR A 728 -0.05 -6.77 -6.93
N ARG A 729 0.89 -7.57 -7.48
CA ARG A 729 1.16 -8.93 -7.02
C ARG A 729 2.66 -9.14 -6.86
N PHE A 730 3.03 -9.95 -5.87
CA PHE A 730 4.38 -10.50 -5.80
C PHE A 730 4.43 -11.71 -6.73
N ASP A 731 5.09 -11.57 -7.88
CA ASP A 731 5.11 -12.60 -8.92
C ASP A 731 6.52 -13.14 -9.18
N THR A 732 6.64 -13.95 -10.24
CA THR A 732 7.93 -14.56 -10.62
C THR A 732 8.92 -13.52 -11.16
N SER A 733 8.47 -12.37 -11.67
CA SER A 733 9.37 -11.30 -12.14
C SER A 733 10.11 -10.67 -10.95
N ILE A 734 9.38 -10.30 -9.89
CA ILE A 734 9.97 -9.77 -8.65
C ILE A 734 10.87 -10.82 -8.00
N ARG A 735 10.41 -12.09 -7.94
CA ARG A 735 11.26 -13.19 -7.46
C ARG A 735 12.58 -13.26 -8.23
N ASN A 736 12.55 -13.20 -9.56
CA ASN A 736 13.72 -13.37 -10.40
C ASN A 736 14.69 -12.18 -10.35
N HIS A 737 14.22 -11.01 -9.94
CA HIS A 737 15.08 -9.86 -9.62
C HIS A 737 16.00 -10.16 -8.42
N PHE A 738 15.47 -10.83 -7.39
CA PHE A 738 16.23 -11.18 -6.20
C PHE A 738 16.96 -12.53 -6.30
N ILE A 739 16.48 -13.46 -7.13
CA ILE A 739 17.06 -14.79 -7.32
C ILE A 739 17.43 -15.00 -8.79
N SER A 740 18.73 -15.08 -9.07
CA SER A 740 19.27 -15.28 -10.42
C SER A 740 18.95 -16.67 -10.98
N LYS A 741 19.14 -16.83 -12.30
CA LYS A 741 19.03 -18.14 -12.99
C LYS A 741 19.98 -19.20 -12.43
N ASP A 742 21.14 -18.77 -11.92
CA ASP A 742 22.15 -19.63 -11.31
C ASP A 742 21.86 -19.92 -9.83
N PHE A 743 20.64 -19.60 -9.36
CA PHE A 743 20.18 -19.80 -7.98
C PHE A 743 21.02 -19.02 -6.95
N GLN A 744 21.52 -17.84 -7.31
CA GLN A 744 22.15 -16.92 -6.35
C GLN A 744 21.12 -15.88 -5.93
N ALA A 745 20.97 -15.65 -4.63
CA ALA A 745 20.13 -14.57 -4.13
C ALA A 745 20.96 -13.32 -3.81
N ASN A 746 20.48 -12.16 -4.24
CA ASN A 746 21.02 -10.86 -3.88
C ASN A 746 19.95 -10.08 -3.10
N LEU A 747 20.06 -10.08 -1.77
CA LEU A 747 19.16 -9.39 -0.85
C LEU A 747 19.84 -8.15 -0.23
N ASP A 748 20.80 -7.56 -0.93
CA ASP A 748 21.51 -6.38 -0.47
C ASP A 748 20.66 -5.11 -0.65
N LYS A 749 21.00 -4.07 0.13
CA LYS A 749 20.35 -2.76 0.12
C LYS A 749 20.19 -2.19 -1.32
N GLU A 750 21.24 -2.27 -2.14
CA GLU A 750 21.23 -1.79 -3.54
C GLU A 750 20.22 -2.54 -4.41
N ASN A 751 20.06 -3.86 -4.22
CA ASN A 751 19.15 -4.65 -5.04
C ASN A 751 17.68 -4.38 -4.70
N TYR A 752 17.38 -4.08 -3.43
CA TYR A 752 16.05 -3.64 -3.02
C TYR A 752 15.66 -2.25 -3.56
N GLN A 753 16.62 -1.36 -3.83
CA GLN A 753 16.33 -0.10 -4.53
C GLN A 753 16.04 -0.31 -6.02
N ASN A 754 16.83 -1.15 -6.69
CA ASN A 754 16.69 -1.43 -8.13
C ASN A 754 15.42 -2.20 -8.53
N VAL A 755 14.60 -2.63 -7.57
CA VAL A 755 13.31 -3.28 -7.87
C VAL A 755 12.26 -2.24 -8.31
N ASP A 756 12.56 -0.95 -8.18
CA ASP A 756 11.66 0.15 -8.53
C ASP A 756 11.15 0.09 -9.98
N SER A 757 12.00 -0.33 -10.92
CA SER A 757 11.63 -0.55 -12.33
C SER A 757 10.55 -1.62 -12.55
N PHE A 758 10.43 -2.59 -11.64
CA PHE A 758 9.37 -3.61 -11.68
C PHE A 758 8.08 -3.13 -11.01
N LEU A 759 8.18 -2.16 -10.11
CA LEU A 759 7.05 -1.67 -9.33
C LEU A 759 6.34 -0.49 -9.99
N ILE A 760 7.12 0.37 -10.66
CA ILE A 760 6.66 1.64 -11.22
C ILE A 760 6.80 1.59 -12.75
N ASP A 761 5.67 1.72 -13.44
CA ASP A 761 5.58 1.89 -14.89
C ASP A 761 5.31 3.36 -15.20
N GLU A 762 6.27 4.03 -15.84
CA GLU A 762 6.14 5.43 -16.25
C GLU A 762 5.07 5.64 -17.33
N ASN A 763 4.77 4.61 -18.13
CA ASN A 763 3.81 4.67 -19.23
C ASN A 763 2.56 3.86 -18.91
N LEU A 764 2.20 3.77 -17.61
CA LEU A 764 1.07 2.99 -17.14
C LEU A 764 -0.20 3.41 -17.87
N ASP A 765 -0.76 2.47 -18.62
CA ASP A 765 -2.05 2.63 -19.27
C ASP A 765 -3.16 2.68 -18.22
N ASN A 766 -3.84 3.81 -18.12
CA ASN A 766 -4.93 4.04 -17.17
C ASN A 766 -6.08 3.01 -17.31
N GLU A 767 -6.25 2.38 -18.47
CA GLU A 767 -7.26 1.32 -18.65
C GLU A 767 -6.83 -0.01 -18.03
N LYS A 768 -5.52 -0.23 -17.89
CA LYS A 768 -4.91 -1.44 -17.34
C LYS A 768 -4.54 -1.30 -15.87
N ASP A 769 -4.43 -0.08 -15.34
CA ASP A 769 -4.28 0.14 -13.91
C ASP A 769 -5.50 -0.41 -13.16
N ARG A 770 -5.22 -1.22 -12.15
CA ARG A 770 -6.24 -1.81 -11.26
C ARG A 770 -6.10 -1.28 -9.84
N THR A 771 -5.08 -0.48 -9.57
CA THR A 771 -4.86 0.12 -8.26
C THR A 771 -5.87 1.24 -8.01
N PHE A 772 -6.29 1.36 -6.75
CA PHE A 772 -7.22 2.39 -6.34
C PHE A 772 -6.42 3.60 -5.85
N LYS A 773 -6.04 4.49 -6.77
CA LYS A 773 -5.21 5.68 -6.52
C LYS A 773 -5.98 6.98 -6.73
N LEU A 774 -5.62 8.01 -5.99
CA LEU A 774 -6.13 9.36 -6.15
C LEU A 774 -5.67 9.97 -7.48
N THR A 775 -6.64 10.21 -8.34
CA THR A 775 -6.48 11.04 -9.54
C THR A 775 -6.69 12.50 -9.13
N TYR A 776 -5.66 13.31 -9.28
CA TYR A 776 -5.66 14.73 -8.93
C TYR A 776 -4.89 15.54 -9.98
N PRO A 777 -5.23 16.81 -10.22
CA PRO A 777 -4.48 17.65 -11.17
C PRO A 777 -2.98 17.72 -10.86
N GLU A 778 -2.13 17.65 -11.89
CA GLU A 778 -0.67 17.64 -11.75
C GLU A 778 -0.09 18.96 -11.20
N ASP A 779 -0.81 20.07 -11.38
CA ASP A 779 -0.43 21.40 -10.91
C ASP A 779 -0.77 21.62 -9.43
N GLN A 780 -1.53 20.71 -8.80
CA GLN A 780 -1.91 20.81 -7.40
C GLN A 780 -1.19 19.75 -6.55
N PRO A 781 -0.52 20.15 -5.45
CA PRO A 781 0.21 19.22 -4.61
C PRO A 781 -0.72 18.29 -3.82
N LEU A 782 -0.28 17.05 -3.63
CA LEU A 782 -0.92 16.12 -2.70
C LEU A 782 -0.23 16.19 -1.34
N THR A 783 -0.95 16.59 -0.32
CA THR A 783 -0.41 16.66 1.06
C THR A 783 -0.35 15.29 1.75
N PHE A 784 -1.14 14.33 1.26
CA PHE A 784 -1.22 12.98 1.81
C PHE A 784 -1.50 11.97 0.71
N TYR A 785 -0.67 10.91 0.62
CA TYR A 785 -0.75 9.90 -0.42
C TYR A 785 -1.23 8.57 0.16
N PHE A 786 -2.12 7.90 -0.55
CA PHE A 786 -2.57 6.56 -0.19
C PHE A 786 -3.17 5.86 -1.40
N MET A 787 -3.12 4.54 -1.42
CA MET A 787 -3.66 3.71 -2.50
C MET A 787 -4.28 2.44 -1.93
N ALA A 788 -5.21 1.82 -2.65
CA ALA A 788 -5.69 0.48 -2.32
C ALA A 788 -5.27 -0.52 -3.41
N LEU A 789 -4.71 -1.65 -2.99
CA LEU A 789 -4.28 -2.71 -3.88
C LEU A 789 -5.36 -3.80 -3.98
N PRO A 790 -5.84 -4.13 -5.20
CA PRO A 790 -6.66 -5.32 -5.39
C PRO A 790 -5.79 -6.57 -5.21
N PRO A 791 -6.33 -7.66 -4.66
CA PRO A 791 -5.69 -8.95 -4.65
C PRO A 791 -5.87 -9.66 -6.00
N GLY A 792 -5.50 -10.94 -6.05
CA GLY A 792 -5.87 -11.84 -7.14
C GLY A 792 -7.38 -12.07 -7.28
N ARG A 793 -7.76 -12.94 -8.23
CA ARG A 793 -9.16 -13.39 -8.36
C ARG A 793 -9.50 -14.34 -7.21
N ASP A 794 -10.67 -14.15 -6.59
CA ASP A 794 -11.20 -15.01 -5.51
C ASP A 794 -10.23 -15.19 -4.32
N SER A 795 -9.42 -14.16 -4.04
CA SER A 795 -8.32 -14.28 -3.08
C SER A 795 -8.77 -14.51 -1.66
N THR A 796 -7.98 -15.30 -0.93
CA THR A 796 -8.13 -15.43 0.53
C THR A 796 -7.74 -14.14 1.25
N ASP A 797 -8.12 -14.02 2.51
CA ASP A 797 -7.72 -12.88 3.33
C ASP A 797 -6.18 -12.80 3.52
N THR A 798 -5.49 -13.94 3.61
CA THR A 798 -4.03 -13.94 3.68
C THR A 798 -3.39 -13.49 2.36
N GLU A 799 -3.94 -13.91 1.23
CA GLU A 799 -3.43 -13.57 -0.09
C GLU A 799 -3.52 -12.07 -0.38
N SER A 800 -4.59 -11.41 0.04
CA SER A 800 -4.74 -9.96 -0.18
C SER A 800 -3.70 -9.12 0.57
N TRP A 801 -3.02 -9.69 1.57
CA TRP A 801 -1.96 -9.03 2.33
C TRP A 801 -0.55 -9.30 1.80
N VAL A 802 -0.34 -10.23 0.85
CA VAL A 802 1.00 -10.63 0.37
C VAL A 802 1.77 -9.45 -0.23
N MET A 803 1.26 -8.86 -1.32
CA MET A 803 1.94 -7.72 -1.94
C MET A 803 1.94 -6.47 -1.03
N PRO A 804 0.82 -6.08 -0.40
CA PRO A 804 0.80 -4.93 0.51
C PRO A 804 1.82 -5.00 1.64
N THR A 805 1.99 -6.16 2.28
CA THR A 805 2.95 -6.33 3.38
C THR A 805 4.38 -6.17 2.89
N TRP A 806 4.72 -6.77 1.74
CA TRP A 806 6.05 -6.64 1.17
C TRP A 806 6.36 -5.20 0.75
N LEU A 807 5.40 -4.53 0.10
CA LEU A 807 5.50 -3.10 -0.24
C LEU A 807 5.61 -2.20 0.98
N ALA A 808 4.97 -2.55 2.10
CA ALA A 808 5.11 -1.81 3.35
C ALA A 808 6.57 -1.70 3.78
N PHE A 809 7.36 -2.75 3.60
CA PHE A 809 8.77 -2.78 3.95
C PHE A 809 9.68 -2.26 2.82
N ALA A 810 9.29 -2.46 1.55
CA ALA A 810 10.09 -2.02 0.41
C ALA A 810 10.00 -0.50 0.16
N PHE A 811 8.81 0.11 0.24
CA PHE A 811 8.63 1.53 -0.07
C PHE A 811 9.37 2.51 0.85
N PRO A 812 9.59 2.24 2.16
CA PRO A 812 10.50 3.07 2.95
C PRO A 812 11.94 3.10 2.42
N MET A 813 12.40 2.05 1.73
CA MET A 813 13.74 1.98 1.13
C MET A 813 13.81 2.64 -0.25
N ILE A 814 12.68 2.70 -0.96
CA ILE A 814 12.58 3.15 -2.36
C ILE A 814 12.09 4.60 -2.45
N LEU A 815 11.07 4.95 -1.67
CA LEU A 815 10.37 6.23 -1.72
C LEU A 815 10.66 7.13 -0.52
N ASP A 816 11.41 6.63 0.49
CA ASP A 816 11.77 7.38 1.71
C ASP A 816 10.54 7.91 2.50
N VAL A 817 9.44 7.15 2.50
CA VAL A 817 8.19 7.42 3.23
C VAL A 817 7.94 6.46 4.38
N LYS A 818 7.14 6.87 5.36
CA LYS A 818 6.55 5.94 6.34
C LYS A 818 5.31 5.28 5.73
N THR A 819 5.14 3.98 5.98
CA THR A 819 4.07 3.17 5.39
C THR A 819 3.17 2.57 6.44
N VAL A 820 1.87 2.61 6.19
CA VAL A 820 0.88 1.90 7.00
C VAL A 820 -0.01 1.07 6.08
N VAL A 821 -0.13 -0.23 6.36
CA VAL A 821 -1.04 -1.13 5.65
C VAL A 821 -2.23 -1.42 6.53
N SER A 822 -3.44 -1.20 6.03
CA SER A 822 -4.68 -1.47 6.77
C SER A 822 -5.80 -1.94 5.85
N GLU A 823 -6.75 -2.67 6.41
CA GLU A 823 -8.06 -2.94 5.80
C GLU A 823 -8.99 -1.74 5.89
N SER A 824 -8.73 -0.82 6.83
CA SER A 824 -9.52 0.38 7.01
C SER A 824 -9.36 1.32 5.81
N PRO A 825 -10.45 1.81 5.22
CA PRO A 825 -10.40 2.88 4.22
C PRO A 825 -10.12 4.26 4.85
N ILE A 826 -9.97 4.35 6.17
CA ILE A 826 -9.66 5.60 6.87
C ILE A 826 -8.22 5.55 7.36
N PRO A 827 -7.43 6.63 7.16
CA PRO A 827 -6.07 6.73 7.68
C PRO A 827 -6.04 6.48 9.19
N PRO A 828 -5.17 5.58 9.70
CA PRO A 828 -5.07 5.32 11.14
C PRO A 828 -4.47 6.47 11.96
N PHE A 829 -3.70 7.37 11.31
CA PHE A 829 -3.02 8.49 11.95
C PHE A 829 -3.32 9.79 11.21
N ASN A 830 -3.23 10.91 11.91
CA ASN A 830 -3.30 12.21 11.25
C ASN A 830 -1.98 12.56 10.58
N ASP A 831 -0.85 12.25 11.24
CA ASP A 831 0.49 12.65 10.83
C ASP A 831 1.51 11.52 11.04
N GLY A 832 2.58 11.51 10.25
CA GLY A 832 3.68 10.54 10.38
C GLY A 832 4.50 10.70 11.67
N ALA A 833 4.37 11.84 12.36
CA ALA A 833 4.95 12.08 13.67
C ALA A 833 4.12 11.50 14.84
N GLU A 834 2.89 11.02 14.60
CA GLU A 834 2.06 10.38 15.65
C GLU A 834 2.53 8.97 16.03
N PHE A 835 3.48 8.39 15.28
CA PHE A 835 4.05 7.08 15.59
C PHE A 835 5.57 7.04 15.47
N GLU A 836 6.17 6.19 16.33
CA GLU A 836 7.60 5.99 16.51
C GLU A 836 8.28 5.62 15.18
N GLU A 837 7.67 4.60 14.59
CA GLU A 837 8.23 3.69 13.61
C GLU A 837 8.08 4.18 12.16
N SER A 838 8.61 3.42 11.22
CA SER A 838 8.47 3.67 9.77
C SER A 838 7.40 2.80 9.13
N VAL A 839 7.17 1.59 9.65
CA VAL A 839 6.17 0.64 9.11
C VAL A 839 5.17 0.25 10.19
N PHE A 840 3.88 0.26 9.85
CA PHE A 840 2.81 -0.33 10.67
C PHE A 840 1.90 -1.24 9.84
N LEU A 841 1.79 -2.50 10.24
CA LEU A 841 0.86 -3.49 9.70
C LEU A 841 -0.38 -3.55 10.61
N ASP A 842 -1.42 -2.80 10.25
CA ASP A 842 -2.64 -2.69 11.05
C ASP A 842 -3.51 -3.94 10.91
N SER A 843 -3.43 -4.82 11.90
CA SER A 843 -4.25 -6.03 12.00
C SER A 843 -3.99 -7.09 10.92
N ALA A 844 -2.73 -7.24 10.50
CA ALA A 844 -2.34 -8.25 9.51
C ALA A 844 -2.71 -9.69 9.94
N PRO A 845 -3.03 -10.58 8.98
CA PRO A 845 -3.27 -11.99 9.22
C PRO A 845 -2.12 -12.65 9.97
N HIS A 846 -2.44 -13.67 10.78
CA HIS A 846 -1.45 -14.34 11.62
C HIS A 846 -0.24 -14.87 10.83
N ALA A 847 -0.40 -15.26 9.56
CA ALA A 847 0.71 -15.70 8.70
C ALA A 847 1.86 -14.66 8.62
N PHE A 848 1.54 -13.37 8.52
CA PHE A 848 2.57 -12.33 8.47
C PHE A 848 3.18 -12.11 9.85
N ARG A 849 2.35 -12.01 10.88
CA ARG A 849 2.80 -11.88 12.28
C ARG A 849 3.70 -13.04 12.73
N ALA A 850 3.43 -14.25 12.28
CA ALA A 850 4.23 -15.45 12.54
C ALA A 850 5.65 -15.33 11.95
N LEU A 851 5.79 -14.68 10.78
CA LEU A 851 7.05 -14.47 10.09
C LEU A 851 7.80 -13.24 10.62
N VAL A 852 7.15 -12.07 10.68
CA VAL A 852 7.80 -10.79 11.04
C VAL A 852 7.75 -10.46 12.53
N LYS A 853 7.06 -11.29 13.34
CA LYS A 853 6.99 -11.28 14.83
C LYS A 853 6.29 -10.09 15.50
N ARG A 854 6.03 -8.98 14.81
CA ARG A 854 5.32 -7.80 15.34
C ARG A 854 4.60 -7.03 14.24
N ASP A 855 3.89 -5.98 14.66
CA ASP A 855 3.08 -5.15 13.77
C ASP A 855 3.75 -3.80 13.42
N ARG A 856 4.74 -3.34 14.21
CA ARG A 856 5.42 -2.03 14.04
C ARG A 856 6.93 -2.17 13.93
N PHE A 857 7.56 -1.45 13.00
CA PHE A 857 8.98 -1.60 12.70
C PHE A 857 9.69 -0.28 12.42
N ARG A 858 10.83 -0.07 13.10
CA ARG A 858 11.79 1.00 12.80
C ARG A 858 12.42 0.82 11.43
N LEU A 859 12.90 1.92 10.86
CA LEU A 859 13.53 1.93 9.54
C LEU A 859 14.72 0.97 9.44
N ASP A 860 15.64 1.03 10.39
CA ASP A 860 16.87 0.23 10.42
C ASP A 860 16.59 -1.26 10.67
N TYR A 861 15.50 -1.59 11.36
CA TYR A 861 15.09 -2.99 11.55
C TYR A 861 14.76 -3.71 10.24
N ILE A 862 14.30 -2.99 9.20
CA ILE A 862 13.72 -3.57 7.98
C ILE A 862 14.71 -4.51 7.28
N LEU A 863 15.97 -4.11 7.18
CA LEU A 863 17.03 -4.85 6.51
C LEU A 863 18.11 -5.40 7.47
N GLU A 864 18.13 -4.95 8.73
CA GLU A 864 19.17 -5.36 9.69
C GLU A 864 18.64 -6.23 10.84
N GLY A 865 17.32 -6.34 11.00
CA GLY A 865 16.71 -6.99 12.16
C GLY A 865 16.89 -6.18 13.45
N TRP A 866 16.54 -6.79 14.58
CA TRP A 866 16.61 -6.15 15.90
C TRP A 866 16.94 -7.15 17.01
N GLN A 867 17.23 -6.64 18.19
CA GLN A 867 17.43 -7.44 19.39
C GLN A 867 16.46 -6.99 20.48
N GLU A 868 15.84 -7.94 21.17
CA GLU A 868 14.93 -7.67 22.27
C GLU A 868 15.04 -8.78 23.31
N ASN A 869 15.21 -8.43 24.59
CA ASN A 869 15.35 -9.39 25.71
C ASN A 869 16.44 -10.46 25.48
N GLY A 870 17.55 -10.09 24.84
CA GLY A 870 18.65 -11.01 24.51
C GLY A 870 18.38 -11.93 23.31
N ILE A 871 17.21 -11.84 22.68
CA ILE A 871 16.85 -12.60 21.48
C ILE A 871 17.11 -11.72 20.26
N GLN A 872 17.86 -12.25 19.29
CA GLN A 872 18.02 -11.62 17.98
C GLN A 872 16.88 -12.04 17.05
N TYR A 873 16.40 -11.11 16.25
CA TYR A 873 15.34 -11.32 15.27
C TYR A 873 15.83 -10.91 13.87
N PRO A 874 15.47 -11.68 12.83
CA PRO A 874 15.92 -11.41 11.47
C PRO A 874 15.24 -10.19 10.85
N ALA A 875 15.83 -9.71 9.74
CA ALA A 875 15.29 -8.62 8.93
C ALA A 875 13.94 -9.01 8.27
N PRO A 876 12.83 -8.31 8.57
CA PRO A 876 11.50 -8.71 8.10
C PRO A 876 11.36 -8.68 6.57
N LEU A 877 12.04 -7.77 5.86
CA LEU A 877 11.98 -7.73 4.41
C LEU A 877 12.68 -8.95 3.77
N ASN A 878 13.82 -9.37 4.33
CA ASN A 878 14.52 -10.58 3.89
C ASN A 878 13.69 -11.85 4.19
N VAL A 879 13.09 -11.91 5.39
CA VAL A 879 12.16 -12.98 5.79
C VAL A 879 11.03 -13.14 4.77
N LEU A 880 10.36 -12.03 4.41
CA LEU A 880 9.24 -12.07 3.48
C LEU A 880 9.69 -12.42 2.06
N THR A 881 10.75 -11.81 1.54
CA THR A 881 11.27 -12.13 0.19
C THR A 881 11.64 -13.62 0.10
N ALA A 882 12.35 -14.16 1.10
CA ALA A 882 12.70 -15.59 1.13
C ALA A 882 11.46 -16.49 1.27
N ALA A 883 10.52 -16.16 2.16
CA ALA A 883 9.30 -16.95 2.36
C ALA A 883 8.44 -16.98 1.10
N TYR A 884 8.33 -15.86 0.40
CA TYR A 884 7.56 -15.74 -0.84
C TYR A 884 8.24 -16.49 -1.98
N ALA A 885 9.58 -16.42 -2.09
CA ALA A 885 10.33 -17.20 -3.07
C ALA A 885 10.18 -18.72 -2.83
N ILE A 886 10.29 -19.19 -1.58
CA ILE A 886 10.04 -20.60 -1.22
C ILE A 886 8.59 -21.00 -1.54
N HIS A 887 7.63 -20.11 -1.26
CA HIS A 887 6.23 -20.37 -1.56
C HIS A 887 6.00 -20.57 -3.07
N LEU A 888 6.50 -19.63 -3.88
CA LEU A 888 6.38 -19.71 -5.34
C LEU A 888 7.10 -20.94 -5.91
N ASP A 889 8.26 -21.30 -5.36
CA ASP A 889 8.98 -22.51 -5.76
C ASP A 889 8.11 -23.77 -5.57
N VAL A 890 7.40 -23.90 -4.43
CA VAL A 890 6.76 -25.15 -4.02
C VAL A 890 5.28 -25.25 -4.39
N ASN A 891 4.55 -24.14 -4.32
CA ASN A 891 3.10 -24.12 -4.37
C ASN A 891 2.51 -23.54 -5.66
N ALA A 892 3.29 -22.74 -6.41
CA ALA A 892 2.83 -22.18 -7.67
C ALA A 892 2.58 -23.29 -8.71
N ARG A 893 1.59 -23.07 -9.58
CA ARG A 893 1.12 -24.05 -10.57
C ARG A 893 0.82 -23.34 -11.89
N GLN A 894 1.03 -24.06 -12.98
CA GLN A 894 0.55 -23.67 -14.30
C GLN A 894 -0.67 -24.54 -14.63
N GLY A 895 -1.85 -23.93 -14.70
CA GLY A 895 -3.12 -24.59 -14.97
C GLY A 895 -3.71 -24.23 -16.32
N LYS A 896 -4.89 -24.77 -16.64
CA LYS A 896 -5.65 -24.43 -17.86
C LYS A 896 -6.09 -22.95 -17.89
N SER A 897 -6.23 -22.33 -16.72
CA SER A 897 -6.58 -20.92 -16.54
C SER A 897 -5.37 -20.00 -16.40
N GLY A 898 -4.15 -20.49 -16.67
CA GLY A 898 -2.91 -19.72 -16.55
C GLY A 898 -2.10 -20.00 -15.28
N TYR A 899 -1.17 -19.09 -14.97
CA TYR A 899 -0.30 -19.15 -13.80
C TYR A 899 -1.07 -18.83 -12.51
N ASP A 900 -0.95 -19.69 -11.51
CA ASP A 900 -1.52 -19.51 -10.17
C ASP A 900 -0.42 -19.65 -9.11
N ALA A 901 -0.18 -18.57 -8.37
CA ALA A 901 0.79 -18.55 -7.27
C ALA A 901 0.33 -19.38 -6.06
N ASN A 902 -0.97 -19.65 -5.92
CA ASN A 902 -1.58 -20.47 -4.87
C ASN A 902 -1.30 -19.97 -3.44
N TRP A 903 -1.36 -18.64 -3.25
CA TRP A 903 -1.13 -17.95 -1.98
C TRP A 903 -2.04 -18.41 -0.84
N GLY A 904 -3.16 -19.08 -1.13
CA GLY A 904 -4.00 -19.73 -0.12
C GLY A 904 -3.25 -20.75 0.77
N ARG A 905 -2.10 -21.29 0.31
CA ARG A 905 -1.22 -22.17 1.10
C ARG A 905 -0.15 -21.44 1.91
N PHE A 906 -0.10 -20.12 1.85
CA PHE A 906 0.94 -19.34 2.52
C PHE A 906 0.87 -19.45 4.05
N SER A 907 -0.33 -19.54 4.62
CA SER A 907 -0.53 -19.72 6.07
C SER A 907 0.06 -21.03 6.60
N GLU A 908 0.08 -22.10 5.80
CA GLU A 908 0.74 -23.37 6.15
C GLU A 908 2.26 -23.17 6.27
N LEU A 909 2.86 -22.53 5.27
CA LEU A 909 4.29 -22.24 5.22
C LEU A 909 4.74 -21.31 6.35
N ALA A 910 3.99 -20.24 6.62
CA ALA A 910 4.29 -19.31 7.70
C ALA A 910 4.29 -19.99 9.08
N LYS A 911 3.29 -20.84 9.34
CA LYS A 911 3.17 -21.60 10.59
C LYS A 911 4.30 -22.62 10.76
N ASP A 912 4.67 -23.29 9.68
CA ASP A 912 5.79 -24.24 9.68
C ASP A 912 7.11 -23.52 10.02
N LEU A 913 7.40 -22.40 9.36
CA LEU A 913 8.62 -21.60 9.61
C LEU A 913 8.64 -20.96 11.00
N GLU A 914 7.48 -20.57 11.55
CA GLU A 914 7.37 -20.13 12.94
C GLU A 914 7.70 -21.25 13.92
N THR A 915 7.31 -22.49 13.61
CA THR A 915 7.59 -23.66 14.44
C THR A 915 9.08 -24.01 14.44
N SER A 916 9.74 -23.96 13.28
CA SER A 916 11.19 -24.14 13.17
C SER A 916 11.72 -23.59 11.83
N PRO A 917 12.85 -22.85 11.83
CA PRO A 917 13.53 -22.47 10.59
C PRO A 917 13.96 -23.66 9.70
N LEU A 918 14.11 -24.87 10.27
CA LEU A 918 14.50 -26.07 9.51
C LEU A 918 13.46 -26.48 8.45
N TYR A 919 12.22 -25.97 8.54
CA TYR A 919 11.21 -26.21 7.52
C TYR A 919 11.61 -25.70 6.12
N VAL A 920 12.58 -24.79 6.00
CA VAL A 920 13.20 -24.42 4.72
C VAL A 920 13.64 -25.68 3.93
N PHE A 921 14.28 -26.64 4.61
CA PHE A 921 14.75 -27.88 4.00
C PHE A 921 13.60 -28.86 3.69
N TYR A 922 12.57 -28.90 4.53
CA TYR A 922 11.36 -29.66 4.24
C TYR A 922 10.69 -29.16 2.94
N TYR A 923 10.60 -27.83 2.77
CA TYR A 923 10.05 -27.22 1.56
C TYR A 923 10.94 -27.49 0.33
N LEU A 924 12.27 -27.51 0.48
CA LEU A 924 13.19 -27.96 -0.58
C LEU A 924 12.96 -29.42 -0.98
N ASN A 925 12.79 -30.32 -0.01
CA ASN A 925 12.50 -31.73 -0.28
C ASN A 925 11.10 -31.91 -0.91
N ARG A 926 10.11 -31.12 -0.49
CA ARG A 926 8.79 -31.07 -1.13
C ARG A 926 8.88 -30.58 -2.58
N TRP A 927 9.71 -29.57 -2.86
CA TRP A 927 10.00 -29.14 -4.23
C TRP A 927 10.60 -30.27 -5.07
N ALA A 928 11.65 -30.94 -4.58
CA ALA A 928 12.31 -32.04 -5.30
C ALA A 928 11.31 -33.16 -5.67
N ARG A 929 10.46 -33.54 -4.72
CA ARG A 929 9.38 -34.53 -4.94
C ARG A 929 8.37 -34.08 -6.00
N ASN A 930 7.96 -32.81 -5.98
CA ASN A 930 7.03 -32.27 -6.98
C ASN A 930 7.64 -32.26 -8.39
N GLN A 931 8.96 -32.06 -8.50
CA GLN A 931 9.69 -32.13 -9.77
C GLN A 931 10.02 -33.57 -10.23
N GLY A 932 9.69 -34.58 -9.42
CA GLY A 932 9.98 -35.98 -9.73
C GLY A 932 11.47 -36.34 -9.68
N VAL A 933 12.30 -35.53 -9.02
CA VAL A 933 13.75 -35.78 -8.86
C VAL A 933 14.07 -36.34 -7.49
N GLU A 934 15.08 -37.22 -7.39
CA GLU A 934 15.49 -37.81 -6.09
C GLU A 934 16.05 -36.77 -5.11
N SER A 935 16.68 -35.70 -5.61
CA SER A 935 17.23 -34.60 -4.80
C SER A 935 17.33 -33.32 -5.64
N ALA A 936 17.35 -32.18 -4.97
CA ALA A 936 17.66 -30.89 -5.60
C ALA A 936 19.11 -30.83 -6.11
N ARG A 937 19.33 -29.99 -7.13
CA ARG A 937 20.67 -29.64 -7.63
C ARG A 937 21.44 -28.86 -6.57
N VAL A 938 22.76 -28.94 -6.60
CA VAL A 938 23.63 -28.35 -5.58
C VAL A 938 23.44 -26.83 -5.49
N GLU A 939 23.28 -26.14 -6.61
CA GLU A 939 23.08 -24.69 -6.67
C GLU A 939 21.81 -24.28 -5.92
N LYS A 940 20.72 -25.05 -6.06
CA LYS A 940 19.47 -24.81 -5.33
C LYS A 940 19.59 -25.17 -3.85
N ILE A 941 20.40 -26.17 -3.50
CA ILE A 941 20.73 -26.47 -2.10
C ILE A 941 21.52 -25.29 -1.49
N ARG A 942 22.48 -24.70 -2.22
CA ARG A 942 23.21 -23.50 -1.81
C ARG A 942 22.27 -22.31 -1.61
N LEU A 943 21.32 -22.07 -2.53
CA LEU A 943 20.29 -21.04 -2.36
C LEU A 943 19.53 -21.18 -1.04
N TYR A 944 19.00 -22.37 -0.77
CA TYR A 944 18.19 -22.61 0.44
C TYR A 944 19.03 -22.54 1.72
N THR A 945 20.26 -23.06 1.69
CA THR A 945 21.12 -23.16 2.88
C THR A 945 21.83 -21.85 3.20
N TYR A 946 22.39 -21.17 2.18
CA TYR A 946 23.27 -20.02 2.38
C TYR A 946 22.53 -18.69 2.29
N HIS A 947 21.38 -18.64 1.61
CA HIS A 947 20.62 -17.39 1.44
C HIS A 947 19.27 -17.42 2.17
N PHE A 948 18.44 -18.45 1.97
CA PHE A 948 17.10 -18.47 2.59
C PHE A 948 17.11 -18.82 4.08
N TYR A 949 17.85 -19.85 4.50
CA TYR A 949 17.87 -20.25 5.90
C TYR A 949 18.30 -19.13 6.86
N PRO A 950 19.38 -18.36 6.58
CA PRO A 950 19.76 -17.20 7.40
C PRO A 950 18.69 -16.12 7.54
N CYS A 951 17.73 -16.05 6.61
CA CYS A 951 16.61 -15.10 6.72
C CYS A 951 15.65 -15.49 7.86
N PHE A 952 15.62 -16.75 8.30
CA PHE A 952 14.71 -17.23 9.36
C PHE A 952 15.43 -17.56 10.67
N ASP A 953 16.75 -17.73 10.64
CA ASP A 953 17.59 -18.01 11.82
C ASP A 953 18.74 -17.00 11.90
N PRO A 954 18.65 -15.98 12.77
CA PRO A 954 19.68 -14.93 12.88
C PRO A 954 21.01 -15.43 13.46
N TYR A 955 21.05 -16.65 14.01
CA TYR A 955 22.26 -17.27 14.55
C TYR A 955 23.02 -18.09 13.49
N ALA A 956 22.54 -18.13 12.24
CA ALA A 956 23.22 -18.76 11.12
C ALA A 956 23.53 -17.73 10.03
N LYS A 957 24.78 -17.68 9.56
CA LYS A 957 25.22 -16.80 8.47
C LYS A 957 26.25 -17.49 7.59
N PHE A 958 26.24 -17.17 6.30
CA PHE A 958 27.25 -17.65 5.37
C PHE A 958 28.30 -16.56 5.14
N ASP A 959 29.58 -16.89 5.39
CA ASP A 959 30.71 -16.01 5.08
C ASP A 959 31.19 -16.32 3.66
N TYR A 960 30.86 -15.43 2.71
CA TYR A 960 31.26 -15.57 1.30
C TYR A 960 32.77 -15.46 1.09
N THR A 961 33.52 -14.82 1.99
CA THR A 961 34.98 -14.69 1.87
C THR A 961 35.68 -15.99 2.26
N LYS A 962 35.15 -16.67 3.29
CA LYS A 962 35.67 -17.95 3.78
C LYS A 962 34.97 -19.16 3.18
N GLU A 963 33.91 -18.96 2.40
CA GLU A 963 32.99 -19.98 1.89
C GLU A 963 32.47 -20.94 3.00
N GLU A 964 32.24 -20.38 4.19
CA GLU A 964 31.91 -21.14 5.39
C GLU A 964 30.54 -20.75 5.95
N LEU A 965 29.75 -21.77 6.30
CA LEU A 965 28.49 -21.58 7.01
C LEU A 965 28.75 -21.51 8.52
N ILE A 966 28.67 -20.31 9.07
CA ILE A 966 28.84 -20.03 10.50
C ILE A 966 27.49 -20.26 11.19
N VAL A 967 27.48 -21.10 12.22
CA VAL A 967 26.27 -21.50 12.95
C VAL A 967 26.54 -21.37 14.44
N GLY A 968 25.78 -20.51 15.12
CA GLY A 968 25.82 -20.35 16.58
C GLY A 968 25.17 -21.54 17.30
N GLU A 969 25.44 -21.67 18.61
CA GLU A 969 24.92 -22.80 19.39
C GLU A 969 23.39 -22.76 19.51
N GLU A 970 22.82 -21.56 19.51
CA GLU A 970 21.40 -21.24 19.60
C GLU A 970 20.63 -21.57 18.31
N SER A 971 21.33 -21.73 17.18
CA SER A 971 20.71 -22.02 15.89
C SER A 971 20.09 -23.41 15.86
N SER A 972 18.92 -23.54 15.25
CA SER A 972 18.31 -24.85 15.00
C SER A 972 19.13 -25.72 14.03
N LEU A 973 20.03 -25.10 13.25
CA LEU A 973 20.94 -25.78 12.32
C LEU A 973 22.12 -26.45 13.01
N ASN A 974 22.43 -26.06 14.26
CA ASN A 974 23.59 -26.53 14.98
C ASN A 974 23.62 -28.06 15.09
N HIS A 975 22.52 -28.67 15.56
CA HIS A 975 22.44 -30.13 15.69
C HIS A 975 22.57 -30.87 14.35
N PRO A 976 21.79 -30.56 13.28
CA PRO A 976 21.97 -31.18 11.97
C PRO A 976 23.38 -31.03 11.39
N LYS A 977 23.99 -29.83 11.49
CA LYS A 977 25.36 -29.59 11.03
C LYS A 977 26.33 -30.49 11.80
N LYS A 978 26.25 -30.50 13.12
CA LYS A 978 27.16 -31.27 13.96
C LYS A 978 27.02 -32.78 13.79
N LEU A 979 25.79 -33.28 13.69
CA LEU A 979 25.52 -34.69 13.40
C LEU A 979 26.13 -35.08 12.06
N THR A 980 25.94 -34.25 11.03
CA THR A 980 26.53 -34.45 9.70
C THR A 980 28.07 -34.48 9.76
N GLU A 981 28.70 -33.53 10.43
CA GLU A 981 30.17 -33.54 10.65
C GLU A 981 30.65 -34.82 11.33
N LEU A 982 29.95 -35.28 12.38
CA LEU A 982 30.35 -36.43 13.18
C LEU A 982 30.23 -37.74 12.41
N TYR A 983 29.07 -38.02 11.79
CA TYR A 983 28.93 -39.28 11.05
C TYR A 983 29.79 -39.29 9.78
N ARG A 984 30.07 -38.11 9.20
CA ARG A 984 31.05 -37.96 8.12
C ARG A 984 32.50 -38.20 8.56
N ARG A 985 32.82 -38.46 9.82
CA ARG A 985 34.19 -38.88 10.17
C ARG A 985 34.44 -40.35 9.85
N PHE A 986 33.40 -41.19 9.93
CA PHE A 986 33.53 -42.64 9.74
C PHE A 986 32.75 -43.19 8.53
N TYR A 987 31.64 -42.55 8.12
CA TYR A 987 30.74 -43.04 7.07
C TYR A 987 30.59 -42.06 5.89
N ARG A 988 30.57 -42.60 4.67
CA ARG A 988 30.17 -41.92 3.42
C ARG A 988 29.16 -42.78 2.66
N ALA A 989 28.32 -42.16 1.84
CA ALA A 989 27.58 -42.90 0.83
C ALA A 989 28.54 -43.54 -0.20
N ASN A 990 28.16 -44.69 -0.76
CA ASN A 990 29.01 -45.42 -1.71
C ASN A 990 29.17 -44.67 -3.05
N LYS A 991 28.08 -44.07 -3.55
CA LYS A 991 28.11 -43.22 -4.75
C LYS A 991 28.76 -41.88 -4.43
N ARG A 992 29.80 -41.53 -5.19
CA ARG A 992 30.52 -40.26 -5.08
C ARG A 992 29.72 -39.04 -5.55
N TYR A 993 28.93 -39.21 -6.60
CA TYR A 993 28.06 -38.17 -7.16
C TYR A 993 26.60 -38.60 -7.03
N ASN A 994 25.74 -37.68 -6.59
CA ASN A 994 24.31 -37.87 -6.42
C ASN A 994 23.94 -39.18 -5.68
N PRO A 995 24.40 -39.36 -4.42
CA PRO A 995 23.98 -40.51 -3.61
C PRO A 995 22.47 -40.45 -3.31
N LYS A 996 21.86 -41.61 -3.08
CA LYS A 996 20.45 -41.71 -2.68
C LYS A 996 20.27 -41.18 -1.25
N ALA A 997 19.14 -40.53 -0.97
CA ALA A 997 18.83 -39.95 0.34
C ALA A 997 18.95 -40.96 1.49
N ASN A 998 18.40 -42.16 1.31
CA ASN A 998 18.46 -43.25 2.29
C ASN A 998 19.88 -43.77 2.57
N ALA A 999 20.80 -43.63 1.60
CA ALA A 999 22.20 -43.98 1.78
C ALA A 999 22.92 -42.91 2.61
N VAL A 1000 22.65 -41.63 2.33
CA VAL A 1000 23.22 -40.50 3.08
C VAL A 1000 22.80 -40.52 4.54
N LEU A 1001 21.53 -40.79 4.81
CA LEU A 1001 20.93 -40.70 6.14
C LEU A 1001 21.08 -41.98 6.99
N LYS A 1002 21.76 -43.00 6.48
CA LYS A 1002 21.79 -44.34 7.09
C LYS A 1002 22.26 -44.34 8.56
N PRO A 1003 23.31 -43.58 8.97
CA PRO A 1003 23.72 -43.50 10.38
C PRO A 1003 22.66 -42.83 11.27
N ILE A 1004 21.96 -41.82 10.78
CA ILE A 1004 20.89 -41.11 11.51
C ILE A 1004 19.68 -42.02 11.69
N ASP A 1005 19.30 -42.74 10.63
CA ASP A 1005 18.17 -43.67 10.66
C ASP A 1005 18.38 -44.79 11.68
N ILE A 1006 19.58 -45.37 11.73
CA ILE A 1006 19.90 -46.44 12.68
C ILE A 1006 19.95 -45.92 14.13
N ALA A 1007 20.56 -44.76 14.35
CA ALA A 1007 20.63 -44.18 15.69
C ALA A 1007 19.24 -43.81 16.23
N SER A 1008 18.41 -43.15 15.42
CA SER A 1008 17.04 -42.80 15.80
C SER A 1008 16.15 -44.04 16.00
N GLU A 1009 16.21 -45.03 15.11
CA GLU A 1009 15.47 -46.29 15.26
C GLU A 1009 15.85 -47.04 16.54
N THR A 1010 17.13 -47.02 16.91
CA THR A 1010 17.63 -47.63 18.15
C THR A 1010 17.07 -46.93 19.38
N ILE A 1011 17.07 -45.60 19.42
CA ILE A 1011 16.50 -44.81 20.53
C ILE A 1011 15.00 -45.08 20.68
N LEU A 1012 14.27 -45.12 19.56
CA LEU A 1012 12.82 -45.31 19.56
C LEU A 1012 12.42 -46.71 20.04
N LYS A 1013 13.19 -47.74 19.69
CA LYS A 1013 12.93 -49.15 20.05
C LYS A 1013 13.49 -49.58 21.41
N ALA A 1014 14.46 -48.84 21.98
CA ALA A 1014 15.11 -49.20 23.23
C ALA A 1014 14.10 -49.34 24.40
N GLU A 1015 14.29 -50.26 25.33
CA GLU A 1015 13.37 -50.43 26.45
C GLU A 1015 13.58 -49.35 27.54
N LEU A 1016 12.51 -48.65 27.96
CA LEU A 1016 12.55 -47.49 28.89
C LEU A 1016 13.08 -47.81 30.30
N SER A 1017 12.97 -49.07 30.70
CA SER A 1017 13.39 -49.63 31.99
C SER A 1017 14.90 -49.89 32.04
N VAL A 1018 15.54 -50.09 30.88
CA VAL A 1018 16.92 -50.62 30.79
C VAL A 1018 17.88 -49.60 30.18
N PHE A 1019 17.44 -48.79 29.21
CA PHE A 1019 18.32 -47.91 28.45
C PHE A 1019 18.08 -46.43 28.79
N ARG A 1020 18.98 -45.84 29.59
CA ARG A 1020 19.04 -44.41 29.96
C ARG A 1020 20.49 -43.92 30.04
N GLY A 1021 20.76 -42.67 29.66
CA GLY A 1021 22.11 -42.09 29.73
C GLY A 1021 23.14 -42.92 28.95
N GLU A 1022 24.26 -43.24 29.60
CA GLU A 1022 25.38 -43.98 29.01
C GLU A 1022 25.00 -45.36 28.43
N THR A 1023 23.99 -46.04 28.99
CA THR A 1023 23.53 -47.34 28.47
C THR A 1023 22.84 -47.19 27.11
N LEU A 1024 22.12 -46.08 26.89
CA LEU A 1024 21.49 -45.76 25.61
C LEU A 1024 22.54 -45.32 24.57
N VAL A 1025 23.54 -44.55 24.98
CA VAL A 1025 24.72 -44.22 24.14
C VAL A 1025 25.39 -45.51 23.64
N THR A 1026 25.65 -46.44 24.55
CA THR A 1026 26.31 -47.72 24.23
C THR A 1026 25.47 -48.54 23.26
N ALA A 1027 24.14 -48.56 23.43
CA ALA A 1027 23.23 -49.25 22.52
C ALA A 1027 23.23 -48.65 21.10
N VAL A 1028 23.17 -47.33 20.99
CA VAL A 1028 23.25 -46.62 19.70
C VAL A 1028 24.61 -46.88 19.04
N ALA A 1029 25.70 -46.75 19.79
CA ALA A 1029 27.04 -47.03 19.27
C ALA A 1029 27.16 -48.46 18.76
N ALA A 1030 26.65 -49.46 19.50
CA ALA A 1030 26.67 -50.87 19.10
C ALA A 1030 25.92 -51.14 17.78
N GLU A 1031 24.75 -50.53 17.56
CA GLU A 1031 24.01 -50.69 16.29
C GLU A 1031 24.69 -49.97 15.12
N VAL A 1032 25.31 -48.81 15.36
CA VAL A 1032 26.11 -48.11 14.34
C VAL A 1032 27.41 -48.89 14.04
N PHE A 1033 28.02 -49.57 15.02
CA PHE A 1033 29.12 -50.49 14.77
C PHE A 1033 28.72 -51.64 13.85
N LYS A 1034 27.56 -52.25 14.10
CA LYS A 1034 27.02 -53.30 13.22
C LYS A 1034 26.72 -52.79 11.81
N LEU A 1035 26.36 -51.52 11.65
CA LEU A 1035 26.31 -50.90 10.32
C LEU A 1035 27.70 -50.90 9.67
N MET A 1036 28.71 -50.40 10.38
CA MET A 1036 30.06 -50.28 9.82
C MET A 1036 30.71 -51.63 9.52
N ASP A 1037 30.53 -52.67 10.35
CA ASP A 1037 31.00 -54.02 10.02
C ASP A 1037 30.34 -54.56 8.72
N ARG A 1038 29.07 -54.22 8.48
CA ARG A 1038 28.39 -54.55 7.22
C ARG A 1038 28.91 -53.74 6.03
N VAL A 1039 29.27 -52.47 6.24
CA VAL A 1039 29.90 -51.62 5.21
C VAL A 1039 31.30 -52.15 4.86
N HIS A 1040 32.12 -52.50 5.85
CA HIS A 1040 33.45 -53.12 5.64
C HIS A 1040 33.38 -54.47 4.94
N SER A 1041 32.32 -55.25 5.17
CA SER A 1041 32.07 -56.53 4.47
C SER A 1041 31.35 -56.37 3.12
N SER A 1042 31.12 -55.12 2.67
CA SER A 1042 30.36 -54.82 1.44
C SER A 1042 28.95 -55.43 1.41
N THR A 1043 28.36 -55.72 2.58
CA THR A 1043 27.00 -56.28 2.72
C THR A 1043 25.94 -55.21 3.00
N ALA A 1044 26.35 -53.97 3.25
CA ALA A 1044 25.48 -52.80 3.36
C ALA A 1044 26.00 -51.63 2.51
N GLU A 1045 25.09 -50.74 2.11
CA GLU A 1045 25.43 -49.54 1.34
C GLU A 1045 26.22 -48.53 2.21
N GLY A 1046 27.37 -48.09 1.71
CA GLY A 1046 28.24 -47.10 2.36
C GLY A 1046 29.71 -47.28 1.98
N ARG A 1047 30.55 -46.35 2.41
CA ARG A 1047 32.01 -46.37 2.29
C ARG A 1047 32.62 -45.88 3.60
N TRP A 1048 33.60 -46.61 4.12
CA TRP A 1048 34.34 -46.21 5.31
C TRP A 1048 35.40 -45.16 4.96
N VAL A 1049 35.67 -44.25 5.90
CA VAL A 1049 36.68 -43.18 5.73
C VAL A 1049 37.98 -43.53 6.46
N MET A 1050 37.88 -44.12 7.65
CA MET A 1050 39.02 -44.42 8.52
C MET A 1050 39.50 -45.86 8.31
N SER A 1051 40.81 -46.05 8.18
CA SER A 1051 41.41 -47.40 8.04
C SER A 1051 41.73 -48.07 9.37
N LYS A 1052 41.88 -47.29 10.46
CA LYS A 1052 42.15 -47.79 11.80
C LYS A 1052 40.85 -47.98 12.57
N ARG A 1053 40.55 -49.24 12.94
CA ARG A 1053 39.31 -49.59 13.65
C ARG A 1053 39.14 -48.90 15.00
N GLU A 1054 40.22 -48.58 15.71
CA GLU A 1054 40.12 -47.92 17.03
C GLU A 1054 39.74 -46.44 16.91
N GLU A 1055 40.26 -45.74 15.89
CA GLU A 1055 39.88 -44.35 15.59
C GLU A 1055 38.43 -44.28 15.08
N GLU A 1056 38.02 -45.25 14.24
CA GLU A 1056 36.63 -45.41 13.80
C GLU A 1056 35.68 -45.66 14.98
N ARG A 1057 36.11 -46.46 15.96
CA ARG A 1057 35.33 -46.71 17.18
C ARG A 1057 35.11 -45.46 18.00
N GLN A 1058 36.15 -44.67 18.20
CA GLN A 1058 36.01 -43.42 18.92
C GLN A 1058 35.07 -42.45 18.19
N ALA A 1059 35.18 -42.33 16.85
CA ALA A 1059 34.29 -41.47 16.07
C ALA A 1059 32.81 -41.90 16.13
N ILE A 1060 32.54 -43.21 16.17
CA ILE A 1060 31.18 -43.75 16.34
C ILE A 1060 30.64 -43.45 17.74
N LEU A 1061 31.48 -43.59 18.78
CA LEU A 1061 31.10 -43.25 20.16
C LEU A 1061 30.81 -41.75 20.29
N ASP A 1062 31.63 -40.87 19.70
CA ASP A 1062 31.40 -39.43 19.72
C ASP A 1062 30.06 -39.05 19.06
N PHE A 1063 29.74 -39.68 17.92
CA PHE A 1063 28.45 -39.51 17.24
C PHE A 1063 27.28 -39.99 18.09
N ALA A 1064 27.37 -41.19 18.67
CA ALA A 1064 26.33 -41.78 19.50
C ALA A 1064 26.10 -40.95 20.78
N GLN A 1065 27.18 -40.50 21.41
CA GLN A 1065 27.15 -39.64 22.60
C GLN A 1065 26.44 -38.33 22.27
N TYR A 1066 26.80 -37.66 21.17
CA TYR A 1066 26.18 -36.39 20.78
C TYR A 1066 24.70 -36.55 20.44
N PHE A 1067 24.31 -37.58 19.67
CA PHE A 1067 22.91 -37.81 19.32
C PHE A 1067 22.07 -38.13 20.58
N VAL A 1068 22.56 -39.00 21.46
CA VAL A 1068 21.79 -39.36 22.66
C VAL A 1068 21.76 -38.21 23.67
N VAL A 1069 22.89 -37.63 24.03
CA VAL A 1069 22.96 -36.65 25.13
C VAL A 1069 22.54 -35.25 24.67
N GLU A 1070 23.14 -34.73 23.60
CA GLU A 1070 22.88 -33.35 23.17
C GLU A 1070 21.55 -33.21 22.42
N VAL A 1071 21.23 -34.15 21.53
CA VAL A 1071 20.02 -34.03 20.70
C VAL A 1071 18.79 -34.62 21.39
N PHE A 1072 18.87 -35.87 21.86
CA PHE A 1072 17.70 -36.55 22.42
C PHE A 1072 17.41 -36.17 23.89
N GLU A 1073 18.38 -36.28 24.79
CA GLU A 1073 18.17 -36.02 26.21
C GLU A 1073 18.03 -34.53 26.52
N LYS A 1074 18.90 -33.67 25.97
CA LYS A 1074 18.83 -32.22 26.19
C LYS A 1074 17.75 -31.56 25.30
N SER A 1075 17.93 -31.55 23.98
CA SER A 1075 17.06 -30.76 23.10
C SER A 1075 15.63 -31.31 22.96
N PHE A 1076 15.44 -32.64 23.03
CA PHE A 1076 14.12 -33.25 23.06
C PHE A 1076 13.63 -33.66 24.45
N ALA A 1077 14.37 -33.30 25.51
CA ALA A 1077 14.02 -33.64 26.91
C ALA A 1077 13.77 -35.14 27.15
N GLY A 1078 14.39 -36.03 26.36
CA GLY A 1078 14.18 -37.47 26.39
C GLY A 1078 12.81 -37.94 25.86
N ASP A 1079 12.04 -37.07 25.22
CA ASP A 1079 10.71 -37.40 24.69
C ASP A 1079 10.82 -38.12 23.33
N ARG A 1080 10.49 -39.42 23.33
CA ARG A 1080 10.49 -40.24 22.12
C ARG A 1080 9.41 -39.86 21.12
N ALA A 1081 8.30 -39.25 21.54
CA ALA A 1081 7.26 -38.81 20.62
C ALA A 1081 7.73 -37.59 19.81
N ARG A 1082 8.50 -36.69 20.44
CA ARG A 1082 9.20 -35.59 19.75
C ARG A 1082 10.19 -36.10 18.72
N LEU A 1083 10.98 -37.12 19.08
CA LEU A 1083 11.92 -37.78 18.16
C LEU A 1083 11.22 -38.58 17.05
N ALA A 1084 10.15 -39.33 17.31
CA ALA A 1084 9.49 -40.17 16.29
C ALA A 1084 8.66 -39.39 15.25
N GLY A 1085 8.45 -38.09 15.50
CA GLY A 1085 7.53 -37.26 14.75
C GLY A 1085 8.17 -36.39 13.66
N ARG A 1086 7.61 -35.19 13.51
CA ARG A 1086 8.04 -34.22 12.48
C ARG A 1086 9.47 -33.71 12.70
N GLN A 1087 9.94 -33.63 13.94
CA GLN A 1087 11.25 -33.05 14.26
C GLN A 1087 12.41 -33.91 13.74
N LEU A 1088 12.33 -35.23 13.80
CA LEU A 1088 13.34 -36.10 13.19
C LEU A 1088 13.32 -36.01 11.66
N ASN A 1089 12.15 -35.86 11.04
CA ASN A 1089 12.10 -35.64 9.59
C ASN A 1089 12.78 -34.32 9.19
N LEU A 1090 12.61 -33.25 9.97
CA LEU A 1090 13.33 -31.99 9.75
C LEU A 1090 14.85 -32.16 9.90
N ILE A 1091 15.31 -32.87 10.94
CA ILE A 1091 16.75 -33.18 11.12
C ILE A 1091 17.26 -34.00 9.94
N ARG A 1092 16.52 -35.03 9.51
CA ARG A 1092 16.90 -35.89 8.38
C ARG A 1092 16.99 -35.10 7.08
N ASP A 1093 15.95 -34.36 6.72
CA ASP A 1093 15.94 -33.52 5.51
C ASP A 1093 17.13 -32.55 5.53
N THR A 1094 17.38 -31.91 6.68
CA THR A 1094 18.50 -30.96 6.85
C THR A 1094 19.87 -31.63 6.71
N CYS A 1095 20.10 -32.76 7.40
CA CYS A 1095 21.35 -33.52 7.32
C CYS A 1095 21.64 -34.01 5.90
N GLU A 1096 20.61 -34.42 5.15
CA GLU A 1096 20.77 -34.81 3.75
C GLU A 1096 21.37 -33.66 2.92
N PHE A 1097 20.78 -32.47 3.02
CA PHE A 1097 21.22 -31.33 2.22
C PHE A 1097 22.60 -30.80 2.64
N ILE A 1098 22.89 -30.75 3.95
CA ILE A 1098 24.24 -30.39 4.44
C ILE A 1098 25.28 -31.39 3.94
N TYR A 1099 24.97 -32.70 4.02
CA TYR A 1099 25.88 -33.72 3.53
C TYR A 1099 26.19 -33.56 2.04
N ARG A 1100 25.19 -33.21 1.22
CA ARG A 1100 25.40 -32.99 -0.22
C ARG A 1100 26.30 -31.78 -0.50
N LEU A 1101 26.19 -30.70 0.27
CA LEU A 1101 27.08 -29.54 0.16
C LEU A 1101 28.52 -29.89 0.51
N GLU A 1102 28.73 -30.66 1.58
CA GLU A 1102 30.07 -31.08 1.99
C GLU A 1102 30.68 -32.10 1.00
N ASP A 1103 29.89 -32.98 0.40
CA ASP A 1103 30.35 -33.86 -0.69
C ASP A 1103 30.75 -33.08 -1.93
N ASP A 1104 30.00 -32.04 -2.29
CA ASP A 1104 30.32 -31.16 -3.41
C ASP A 1104 31.66 -30.42 -3.19
N LYS A 1105 31.85 -29.82 -2.01
CA LYS A 1105 33.13 -29.19 -1.60
C LYS A 1105 34.31 -30.16 -1.73
N GLU A 1106 34.21 -31.36 -1.14
CA GLU A 1106 35.26 -32.38 -1.22
C GLU A 1106 35.54 -32.81 -2.68
N ASN A 1107 34.51 -32.85 -3.52
CA ASN A 1107 34.65 -33.23 -4.94
C ASN A 1107 35.38 -32.14 -5.74
N ILE A 1108 35.06 -30.87 -5.51
CA ILE A 1108 35.75 -29.72 -6.12
C ILE A 1108 37.23 -29.72 -5.74
N GLU A 1109 37.55 -29.85 -4.45
CA GLU A 1109 38.93 -29.88 -3.97
C GLU A 1109 39.75 -31.02 -4.58
N LYS A 1110 39.15 -32.21 -4.76
CA LYS A 1110 39.82 -33.34 -5.39
C LYS A 1110 40.06 -33.12 -6.88
N ASN A 1111 39.08 -32.55 -7.58
CA ASN A 1111 39.22 -32.27 -9.01
C ASN A 1111 40.27 -31.16 -9.27
N GLN A 1112 40.41 -30.19 -8.36
CA GLN A 1112 41.47 -29.17 -8.39
C GLN A 1112 42.87 -29.72 -8.06
N LYS A 1113 42.96 -30.83 -7.30
CA LYS A 1113 44.21 -31.54 -6.99
C LYS A 1113 44.64 -32.55 -8.06
N SER A 1114 43.80 -32.84 -9.05
CA SER A 1114 44.05 -33.82 -10.12
C SER A 1114 44.42 -33.30 -11.54
N PRO A 1115 44.83 -32.04 -11.83
CA PRO A 1115 45.16 -31.65 -13.21
C PRO A 1115 46.43 -32.26 -13.84
N GLU A 1116 47.25 -33.03 -13.11
CA GLU A 1116 48.60 -33.43 -13.57
C GLU A 1116 48.80 -34.90 -13.98
N SER A 1117 47.74 -35.71 -14.15
CA SER A 1117 47.92 -37.15 -14.46
C SER A 1117 47.23 -37.68 -15.72
N ASP A 1118 46.86 -36.82 -16.68
CA ASP A 1118 46.31 -37.26 -17.98
C ASP A 1118 47.24 -36.97 -19.17
N ASN A 1119 48.56 -36.93 -18.92
CA ASN A 1119 49.58 -37.04 -19.97
C ASN A 1119 50.69 -38.01 -19.51
N GLN A 1120 50.36 -39.30 -19.46
CA GLN A 1120 51.31 -40.41 -19.68
C GLN A 1120 50.59 -41.73 -19.99
#